data_AF-A0A1L9X0P1-F1
#
_entry.id   AF-A0A1L9X0P1-F1
#
_cell.length_a   1.000
_cell.length_b   1.000
_cell.length_c   1.000
_cell.angle_alpha   90.00
_cell.angle_beta   90.00
_cell.angle_gamma   90.00
#
_symmetry.space_group_name_H-M   'P 1'
#
loop_
_entity.id
_entity.type
_entity.pdbx_description
1 polymer ?
#
loop_
_entity_poly.entity_id
_entity_poly.type
_entity_poly.pdbx_seq_one_letter_code
_entity_poly.pdbx_strand_id
1 'polypeptide(L)'
;MLRFLQPSDRLSCTRLGVLSSYRPSRPTKLRYPSPLPIVRNPTCPSRSVRVWTRPPTRKKLKPIVKEDCLDKYDFRHHGIKSTTDLLDIDSPPEKQRDDPLRDTLQTEFISILQSGQPDLVMHALTDPRFSSLVGAMPETTFVEAFLLLSPAYFVEPHREIIRALHPTAERSMNIKPLQEIFDEFASKLAQIIRLRVSTGQGPGLAEFTHLLACAAAMGDAQMAHSAWQAMQDRNVEPDTQCYNHLMEALIWDGTFTGMRKYRLRVTRFSYKMRKNAPIDSGWSGYGTAARSVLKSVRVIFAEMMDKSIPPDETTFVNMMLASSAWNIDVDELLTASDQSGASDIYHTDPASSLHPTGRLLFAVAHAFGTNNEIKTALHLVEFIASRYNIPIPEKVWLEVFEWTFVLSRRKFGPDAEDQAHTRVKPRFVTQLFDTMTTEPYNVHPTIEARLKIAKLAWDSRILKNYMPQMYASYETLMETRRRRWEARSAIAAFMKRRRLHRSRASWQSRDLANAIHTYDILRLHTAQQTELVRKLARNMLINKLWTGRDNPAWFRSLFPRALEEWRDFLPEDFHLNTRGGIVHFNGKVRWGSRNRYSGKRIPIRRPTPYNDVEPGDEDNYLDDEFFWEALLRLGPDIEPTSASLKRLFEPVLEKYRPAEDESTMLSSN
;
A
#
# COMPACT_ATOMS: atom_id res chain seq x y z
N MET A 1 25.91 -15.04 10.71
CA MET A 1 24.60 -14.48 11.13
C MET A 1 24.49 -14.25 12.64
N LEU A 2 24.86 -15.21 13.50
CA LEU A 2 24.75 -15.06 14.97
C LEU A 2 25.55 -13.89 15.59
N ARG A 3 26.67 -13.46 14.99
CA ARG A 3 27.44 -12.29 15.46
C ARG A 3 26.72 -10.93 15.27
N PHE A 4 25.72 -10.84 14.38
CA PHE A 4 24.95 -9.60 14.15
C PHE A 4 23.96 -9.26 15.28
N LEU A 5 23.83 -10.11 16.32
CA LEU A 5 22.72 -10.06 17.28
C LEU A 5 23.14 -9.79 18.73
N GLN A 6 24.42 -9.50 19.01
CA GLN A 6 24.88 -9.20 20.38
C GLN A 6 24.56 -7.75 20.79
N PRO A 7 23.99 -7.51 21.99
CA PRO A 7 23.76 -6.17 22.52
C PRO A 7 25.03 -5.57 23.13
N SER A 8 25.21 -4.27 22.89
CA SER A 8 26.12 -3.41 23.64
C SER A 8 25.55 -3.08 25.01
N ASP A 9 26.23 -3.50 26.09
CA ASP A 9 25.87 -3.16 27.48
C ASP A 9 26.37 -1.76 27.91
N ARG A 10 26.70 -0.87 26.97
CA ARG A 10 27.25 0.46 27.28
C ARG A 10 26.51 1.63 26.64
N LEU A 11 25.21 1.74 26.91
CA LEU A 11 24.50 3.04 26.79
C LEU A 11 24.35 3.68 28.17
N SER A 12 25.48 4.07 28.76
CA SER A 12 25.49 5.06 29.85
C SER A 12 25.61 6.47 29.25
N CYS A 13 24.73 7.36 29.71
CA CYS A 13 24.65 8.76 29.33
C CYS A 13 26.00 9.48 29.45
N THR A 14 26.63 9.85 28.34
CA THR A 14 27.70 10.85 28.34
C THR A 14 27.15 12.23 27.99
N ARG A 15 27.04 13.06 29.03
CA ARG A 15 26.88 14.52 29.01
C ARG A 15 28.12 15.17 28.37
N LEU A 16 27.94 15.98 27.33
CA LEU A 16 28.85 17.06 26.90
C LEU A 16 27.98 18.00 26.03
N GLY A 17 27.96 19.32 26.12
CA GLY A 17 28.67 20.35 26.86
C GLY A 17 28.19 21.68 26.25
N VAL A 18 27.75 22.61 27.08
CA VAL A 18 27.28 23.96 26.69
C VAL A 18 28.45 24.77 26.12
N LEU A 19 28.18 25.58 25.08
CA LEU A 19 28.81 26.84 24.62
C LEU A 19 28.26 27.06 23.19
N SER A 20 28.00 28.22 22.61
CA SER A 20 27.99 29.64 22.98
C SER A 20 27.46 30.36 21.72
N SER A 21 26.78 31.49 21.90
CA SER A 21 26.04 32.26 20.90
C SER A 21 26.92 32.97 19.86
N TYR A 22 26.54 32.92 18.57
CA TYR A 22 26.96 33.94 17.59
C TYR A 22 25.85 34.23 16.56
N ARG A 23 25.36 35.48 16.57
CA ARG A 23 24.48 36.10 15.55
C ARG A 23 25.33 36.92 14.58
N PRO A 24 24.95 36.98 13.29
CA PRO A 24 25.18 38.20 12.53
C PRO A 24 23.91 38.81 11.93
N SER A 25 24.01 40.13 11.86
CA SER A 25 23.11 41.20 11.50
C SER A 25 22.68 41.27 10.04
N ARG A 26 21.47 41.81 9.80
CA ARG A 26 20.93 42.23 8.50
C ARG A 26 21.46 43.62 8.08
N PRO A 27 21.55 43.93 6.78
CA PRO A 27 21.48 45.29 6.29
C PRO A 27 20.17 45.60 5.53
N THR A 28 19.51 46.64 6.03
CA THR A 28 18.96 47.85 5.39
C THR A 28 18.43 47.84 3.95
N LYS A 29 17.22 48.43 3.83
CA LYS A 29 16.46 48.76 2.62
C LYS A 29 16.88 50.12 2.06
N LEU A 30 16.95 50.24 0.74
CA LEU A 30 16.95 51.51 0.01
C LEU A 30 15.68 51.61 -0.87
N ARG A 31 15.12 52.81 -0.93
CA ARG A 31 13.85 53.21 -1.59
C ARG A 31 14.15 54.19 -2.74
N TYR A 32 13.09 54.45 -3.52
CA TYR A 32 12.84 55.52 -4.51
C TYR A 32 12.98 55.10 -5.99
N PRO A 33 12.34 55.81 -6.95
CA PRO A 33 10.92 56.21 -7.01
C PRO A 33 10.26 55.85 -8.38
N SER A 34 8.94 55.94 -8.44
CA SER A 34 8.11 55.77 -9.65
C SER A 34 8.20 56.97 -10.60
N PRO A 35 7.85 56.79 -11.90
CA PRO A 35 7.08 57.81 -12.62
C PRO A 35 5.88 57.26 -13.41
N LEU A 36 4.76 57.98 -13.22
CA LEU A 36 3.65 58.46 -14.07
C LEU A 36 3.30 57.86 -15.48
N PRO A 37 2.05 58.08 -15.96
CA PRO A 37 1.28 57.14 -16.78
C PRO A 37 1.16 57.53 -18.26
N ILE A 38 0.81 56.57 -19.13
CA ILE A 38 0.45 56.85 -20.54
C ILE A 38 -0.90 56.19 -20.90
N VAL A 39 -1.79 57.09 -21.32
CA VAL A 39 -2.96 57.09 -22.21
C VAL A 39 -3.32 55.78 -22.95
N ARG A 40 -4.62 55.45 -22.94
CA ARG A 40 -5.29 54.47 -23.83
C ARG A 40 -6.16 55.19 -24.86
N ASN A 41 -6.34 54.59 -26.04
CA ASN A 41 -7.61 54.68 -26.79
C ASN A 41 -7.91 53.36 -27.55
N PRO A 42 -9.20 53.01 -27.79
CA PRO A 42 -9.65 51.65 -28.12
C PRO A 42 -10.30 51.49 -29.52
N THR A 43 -10.41 50.25 -30.04
CA THR A 43 -11.48 49.82 -30.98
C THR A 43 -11.63 48.27 -31.07
N CYS A 44 -12.76 47.74 -30.55
CA CYS A 44 -13.65 46.60 -30.93
C CYS A 44 -13.13 45.15 -31.27
N PRO A 45 -13.99 44.10 -31.32
CA PRO A 45 -14.66 43.42 -30.19
C PRO A 45 -14.58 41.86 -30.24
N SER A 46 -14.52 41.14 -29.11
CA SER A 46 -15.06 39.77 -28.99
C SER A 46 -15.17 39.24 -27.55
N ARG A 47 -16.27 38.50 -27.30
CA ARG A 47 -16.66 37.59 -26.19
C ARG A 47 -16.25 37.91 -24.74
N SER A 48 -17.26 37.94 -23.87
CA SER A 48 -17.22 38.40 -22.48
C SER A 48 -16.32 37.56 -21.55
N VAL A 49 -15.14 38.11 -21.25
CA VAL A 49 -14.36 37.78 -20.05
C VAL A 49 -14.75 38.79 -18.96
N ARG A 50 -15.39 38.34 -17.88
CA ARG A 50 -15.62 39.20 -16.70
C ARG A 50 -14.33 39.24 -15.86
N VAL A 51 -13.46 40.19 -16.17
CA VAL A 51 -12.30 40.55 -15.35
C VAL A 51 -12.75 41.49 -14.24
N TRP A 52 -12.65 41.06 -12.99
CA TRP A 52 -12.78 41.97 -11.85
C TRP A 52 -11.41 42.54 -11.50
N THR A 53 -11.17 43.82 -11.82
CA THR A 53 -10.04 44.58 -11.27
C THR A 53 -10.51 45.39 -10.07
N ARG A 54 -10.17 44.95 -8.85
CA ARG A 54 -10.27 45.79 -7.65
C ARG A 54 -8.92 46.50 -7.42
N PRO A 55 -8.88 47.83 -7.15
CA PRO A 55 -7.64 48.51 -6.80
C PRO A 55 -7.18 48.12 -5.38
N PRO A 56 -5.87 48.23 -5.07
CA PRO A 56 -5.31 47.72 -3.83
C PRO A 56 -5.63 48.68 -2.67
N THR A 57 -6.70 48.39 -1.93
CA THR A 57 -6.88 48.99 -0.61
C THR A 57 -5.91 48.31 0.35
N ARG A 58 -4.92 49.08 0.80
CA ARG A 58 -3.91 48.68 1.78
C ARG A 58 -4.55 48.62 3.18
N LYS A 59 -5.49 47.69 3.40
CA LYS A 59 -5.86 47.29 4.76
C LYS A 59 -4.77 46.37 5.28
N LYS A 60 -4.16 46.74 6.41
CA LYS A 60 -3.32 45.83 7.21
C LYS A 60 -4.20 44.64 7.59
N LEU A 61 -4.11 43.57 6.81
CA LEU A 61 -4.60 42.26 7.21
C LEU A 61 -3.79 41.88 8.45
N LYS A 62 -4.48 41.77 9.58
CA LYS A 62 -4.01 41.06 10.77
C LYS A 62 -3.47 39.69 10.30
N PRO A 63 -2.41 39.15 10.92
CA PRO A 63 -1.88 37.86 10.52
C PRO A 63 -3.04 36.85 10.54
N ILE A 64 -3.29 36.24 9.39
CA ILE A 64 -4.14 35.04 9.31
C ILE A 64 -3.44 34.03 10.21
N VAL A 65 -3.99 33.86 11.40
CA VAL A 65 -3.73 32.73 12.27
C VAL A 65 -3.83 31.51 11.37
N LYS A 66 -2.77 30.70 11.33
CA LYS A 66 -2.86 29.35 10.80
C LYS A 66 -3.97 28.69 11.61
N GLU A 67 -5.16 28.58 11.04
CA GLU A 67 -6.14 27.64 11.57
C GLU A 67 -5.48 26.27 11.49
N ASP A 68 -5.28 25.71 12.67
CA ASP A 68 -4.80 24.38 12.91
C ASP A 68 -5.71 23.40 12.16
N CYS A 69 -5.26 22.93 10.98
CA CYS A 69 -5.77 21.68 10.41
C CYS A 69 -5.15 20.47 11.16
N LEU A 70 -5.28 20.50 12.49
CA LEU A 70 -4.94 19.44 13.43
C LEU A 70 -6.12 19.23 14.39
N ASP A 71 -7.35 19.26 13.88
CA ASP A 71 -8.50 18.77 14.64
C ASP A 71 -8.74 17.28 14.35
N LYS A 72 -8.33 16.51 15.36
CA LYS A 72 -8.95 15.30 15.91
C LYS A 72 -9.74 14.44 14.91
N TYR A 73 -9.04 13.45 14.36
CA TYR A 73 -9.69 12.29 13.76
C TYR A 73 -10.14 11.35 14.87
N ASP A 74 -11.43 11.44 15.18
CA ASP A 74 -12.16 10.51 16.04
C ASP A 74 -12.33 9.19 15.26
N PHE A 75 -11.34 8.29 15.37
CA PHE A 75 -11.54 6.89 15.00
C PHE A 75 -12.45 6.29 16.07
N ARG A 76 -13.77 6.45 15.89
CA ARG A 76 -14.73 5.67 16.66
C ARG A 76 -14.52 4.21 16.28
N HIS A 77 -13.87 3.48 17.17
CA HIS A 77 -13.98 2.04 17.21
C HIS A 77 -15.47 1.71 17.22
N HIS A 78 -15.98 1.11 16.13
CA HIS A 78 -17.13 0.23 16.29
C HIS A 78 -16.71 -0.84 17.29
N GLY A 79 -17.51 -0.95 18.36
CA GLY A 79 -17.21 -1.77 19.53
C GLY A 79 -16.67 -3.13 19.13
N ILE A 80 -15.42 -3.36 19.53
CA ILE A 80 -14.76 -4.66 19.51
C ILE A 80 -15.67 -5.59 20.31
N LYS A 81 -16.33 -6.53 19.63
CA LYS A 81 -16.82 -7.72 20.34
C LYS A 81 -15.57 -8.48 20.76
N SER A 82 -15.35 -8.52 22.06
CA SER A 82 -14.29 -9.32 22.68
C SER A 82 -14.37 -10.74 22.15
N THR A 83 -13.25 -11.26 21.64
CA THR A 83 -13.11 -12.65 21.18
C THR A 83 -13.03 -13.66 22.33
N THR A 84 -13.16 -13.22 23.58
CA THR A 84 -12.86 -14.01 24.78
C THR A 84 -14.02 -14.80 25.39
N ASP A 85 -15.25 -14.70 24.88
CA ASP A 85 -16.43 -15.32 25.54
C ASP A 85 -17.11 -16.42 24.69
N LEU A 86 -16.39 -17.11 23.80
CA LEU A 86 -16.98 -17.95 22.74
C LEU A 86 -16.65 -19.46 22.82
N LEU A 87 -16.27 -19.99 23.98
CA LEU A 87 -15.84 -21.40 24.12
C LEU A 87 -16.68 -22.29 25.04
N ASP A 88 -17.87 -21.88 25.47
CA ASP A 88 -18.81 -22.78 26.15
C ASP A 88 -20.15 -22.82 25.42
N ILE A 89 -20.56 -24.01 24.99
CA ILE A 89 -21.93 -24.58 25.08
C ILE A 89 -21.93 -25.94 24.36
N ASP A 90 -22.18 -26.99 25.14
CA ASP A 90 -22.54 -28.33 24.67
C ASP A 90 -23.93 -28.34 24.03
N SER A 91 -24.09 -28.98 22.88
CA SER A 91 -25.39 -29.44 22.39
C SER A 91 -25.23 -30.71 21.52
N PRO A 92 -26.05 -31.75 21.72
CA PRO A 92 -25.85 -33.08 21.12
C PRO A 92 -26.42 -33.18 19.69
N PRO A 93 -25.99 -34.18 18.89
CA PRO A 93 -26.29 -34.24 17.47
C PRO A 93 -27.66 -34.89 17.18
N GLU A 94 -28.43 -34.25 16.30
CA GLU A 94 -29.70 -34.76 15.77
C GLU A 94 -29.46 -35.73 14.59
N LYS A 95 -30.20 -36.85 14.57
CA LYS A 95 -30.04 -37.98 13.63
C LYS A 95 -30.55 -37.66 12.22
N GLN A 96 -29.78 -38.16 11.24
CA GLN A 96 -29.99 -38.00 9.79
C GLN A 96 -31.16 -38.83 9.24
N ARG A 97 -31.98 -38.22 8.38
CA ARG A 97 -32.87 -38.89 7.42
C ARG A 97 -32.37 -38.59 6.00
N ASP A 98 -32.44 -39.59 5.12
CA ASP A 98 -32.02 -39.50 3.72
C ASP A 98 -33.01 -38.66 2.90
N ASP A 99 -32.52 -37.54 2.37
CA ASP A 99 -33.30 -36.53 1.65
C ASP A 99 -32.61 -36.24 0.30
N PRO A 100 -33.25 -36.42 -0.87
CA PRO A 100 -32.63 -36.28 -2.19
C PRO A 100 -32.03 -34.89 -2.47
N LEU A 101 -32.44 -33.86 -1.74
CA LEU A 101 -31.82 -32.53 -1.74
C LEU A 101 -30.37 -32.56 -1.21
N ARG A 102 -30.07 -33.44 -0.25
CA ARG A 102 -28.74 -33.59 0.36
C ARG A 102 -27.71 -34.11 -0.65
N ASP A 103 -28.12 -35.04 -1.51
CA ASP A 103 -27.26 -35.60 -2.57
C ASP A 103 -26.90 -34.54 -3.64
N THR A 104 -27.85 -33.67 -3.97
CA THR A 104 -27.59 -32.57 -4.91
C THR A 104 -26.65 -31.51 -4.34
N LEU A 105 -26.77 -31.19 -3.04
CA LEU A 105 -25.86 -30.27 -2.37
C LEU A 105 -24.46 -30.86 -2.19
N GLN A 106 -24.38 -32.16 -1.88
CA GLN A 106 -23.11 -32.86 -1.75
C GLN A 106 -22.36 -32.93 -3.09
N THR A 107 -23.06 -33.20 -4.19
CA THR A 107 -22.44 -33.21 -5.53
C THR A 107 -21.98 -31.81 -5.96
N GLU A 108 -22.76 -30.76 -5.67
CA GLU A 108 -22.35 -29.36 -5.90
C GLU A 108 -21.08 -29.02 -5.11
N PHE A 109 -21.07 -29.33 -3.81
CA PHE A 109 -19.94 -29.06 -2.92
C PHE A 109 -18.65 -29.75 -3.37
N ILE A 110 -18.72 -31.05 -3.72
CA ILE A 110 -17.57 -31.81 -4.23
C ILE A 110 -17.06 -31.21 -5.56
N SER A 111 -17.98 -30.83 -6.46
CA SER A 111 -17.64 -30.14 -7.71
C SER A 111 -16.86 -28.84 -7.45
N ILE A 112 -17.28 -28.05 -6.46
CA ILE A 112 -16.59 -26.81 -6.09
C ILE A 112 -15.18 -27.09 -5.56
N LEU A 113 -15.03 -28.07 -4.67
CA LEU A 113 -13.72 -28.43 -4.13
C LEU A 113 -12.77 -28.95 -5.22
N GLN A 114 -13.27 -29.80 -6.13
CA GLN A 114 -12.51 -30.30 -7.28
C GLN A 114 -12.10 -29.18 -8.25
N SER A 115 -12.88 -28.10 -8.34
CA SER A 115 -12.50 -26.95 -9.15
C SER A 115 -11.21 -26.30 -8.64
N GLY A 116 -10.94 -26.39 -7.34
CA GLY A 116 -9.76 -25.82 -6.67
C GLY A 116 -9.67 -24.30 -6.75
N GLN A 117 -10.76 -23.59 -7.09
CA GLN A 117 -10.74 -22.14 -7.23
C GLN A 117 -10.94 -21.45 -5.87
N PRO A 118 -10.02 -20.58 -5.41
CA PRO A 118 -10.03 -20.09 -4.03
C PRO A 118 -11.31 -19.34 -3.61
N ASP A 119 -11.91 -18.51 -4.46
CA ASP A 119 -13.14 -17.77 -4.10
C ASP A 119 -14.34 -18.69 -3.93
N LEU A 120 -14.48 -19.68 -4.82
CA LEU A 120 -15.55 -20.67 -4.76
C LEU A 120 -15.38 -21.58 -3.54
N VAL A 121 -14.16 -22.02 -3.25
CA VAL A 121 -13.85 -22.80 -2.05
C VAL A 121 -14.13 -21.98 -0.79
N MET A 122 -13.67 -20.73 -0.71
CA MET A 122 -13.95 -19.82 0.42
C MET A 122 -15.46 -19.68 0.66
N HIS A 123 -16.23 -19.47 -0.42
CA HIS A 123 -17.68 -19.36 -0.33
C HIS A 123 -18.30 -20.68 0.14
N ALA A 124 -17.90 -21.82 -0.43
CA ALA A 124 -18.43 -23.12 -0.06
C ALA A 124 -18.13 -23.49 1.40
N LEU A 125 -16.94 -23.15 1.91
CA LEU A 125 -16.57 -23.44 3.30
C LEU A 125 -17.24 -22.51 4.32
N THR A 126 -17.72 -21.33 3.91
CA THR A 126 -18.39 -20.35 4.79
C THR A 126 -19.92 -20.36 4.67
N ASP A 127 -20.47 -21.00 3.63
CA ASP A 127 -21.92 -21.08 3.39
C ASP A 127 -22.59 -21.99 4.44
N PRO A 128 -23.60 -21.49 5.18
CA PRO A 128 -24.34 -22.30 6.15
C PRO A 128 -24.95 -23.58 5.56
N ARG A 129 -25.26 -23.59 4.25
CA ARG A 129 -25.85 -24.74 3.56
C ARG A 129 -24.91 -25.94 3.51
N PHE A 130 -23.59 -25.71 3.50
CA PHE A 130 -22.58 -26.76 3.46
C PHE A 130 -21.98 -27.07 4.84
N SER A 131 -22.49 -26.46 5.91
CA SER A 131 -21.95 -26.59 7.27
C SER A 131 -21.74 -28.04 7.71
N SER A 132 -22.76 -28.88 7.52
CA SER A 132 -22.71 -30.31 7.85
C SER A 132 -21.70 -31.10 6.99
N LEU A 133 -21.50 -30.70 5.73
CA LEU A 133 -20.54 -31.34 4.82
C LEU A 133 -19.10 -30.95 5.15
N VAL A 134 -18.85 -29.68 5.49
CA VAL A 134 -17.54 -29.18 5.93
C VAL A 134 -17.13 -29.91 7.22
N GLY A 135 -18.06 -30.08 8.15
CA GLY A 135 -17.81 -30.80 9.40
C GLY A 135 -17.60 -32.31 9.24
N ALA A 136 -18.17 -32.92 8.19
CA ALA A 136 -18.03 -34.36 7.91
C ALA A 136 -16.85 -34.71 6.97
N MET A 137 -16.14 -33.70 6.44
CA MET A 137 -15.07 -33.91 5.47
C MET A 137 -13.87 -34.67 6.07
N PRO A 138 -13.19 -35.55 5.32
CA PRO A 138 -11.91 -36.13 5.75
C PRO A 138 -10.87 -35.03 6.04
N GLU A 139 -9.98 -35.30 7.01
CA GLU A 139 -8.93 -34.35 7.42
C GLU A 139 -8.04 -33.91 6.26
N THR A 140 -7.58 -34.85 5.43
CA THR A 140 -6.72 -34.56 4.27
C THR A 140 -7.39 -33.62 3.26
N THR A 141 -8.65 -33.89 2.91
CA THR A 141 -9.41 -33.04 1.99
C THR A 141 -9.68 -31.66 2.57
N PHE A 142 -9.92 -31.57 3.88
CA PHE A 142 -10.11 -30.29 4.55
C PHE A 142 -8.83 -29.46 4.55
N VAL A 143 -7.69 -30.06 4.90
CA VAL A 143 -6.38 -29.40 4.87
C VAL A 143 -6.09 -28.88 3.46
N GLU A 144 -6.24 -29.71 2.42
CA GLU A 144 -6.02 -29.27 1.04
C GLU A 144 -6.93 -28.10 0.66
N ALA A 145 -8.22 -28.16 0.96
CA ALA A 145 -9.17 -27.09 0.67
C ALA A 145 -8.87 -25.81 1.45
N PHE A 146 -8.45 -25.94 2.72
CA PHE A 146 -8.13 -24.81 3.58
C PHE A 146 -6.83 -24.11 3.17
N LEU A 147 -5.79 -24.87 2.77
CA LEU A 147 -4.52 -24.34 2.29
C LEU A 147 -4.66 -23.58 0.95
N LEU A 148 -5.68 -23.89 0.13
CA LEU A 148 -6.02 -23.09 -1.05
C LEU A 148 -6.43 -21.65 -0.70
N LEU A 149 -6.87 -21.40 0.53
CA LEU A 149 -7.22 -20.07 1.03
C LEU A 149 -5.97 -19.28 1.42
N SER A 150 -5.06 -19.12 0.46
CA SER A 150 -3.75 -18.51 0.65
C SER A 150 -3.79 -16.98 0.69
N PRO A 151 -2.99 -16.33 1.54
CA PRO A 151 -2.86 -14.88 1.53
C PRO A 151 -2.33 -14.35 0.19
N ALA A 152 -1.58 -15.15 -0.58
CA ALA A 152 -1.09 -14.77 -1.91
C ALA A 152 -2.24 -14.45 -2.90
N TYR A 153 -3.43 -15.01 -2.66
CA TYR A 153 -4.61 -14.75 -3.48
C TYR A 153 -5.51 -13.63 -2.89
N PHE A 154 -5.76 -13.67 -1.58
CA PHE A 154 -6.74 -12.78 -0.94
C PHE A 154 -6.14 -11.47 -0.41
N VAL A 155 -4.87 -11.47 0.01
CA VAL A 155 -4.26 -10.41 0.82
C VAL A 155 -3.18 -9.67 0.05
N GLU A 156 -2.15 -10.39 -0.43
CA GLU A 156 -0.93 -9.79 -0.95
C GLU A 156 -1.13 -8.87 -2.17
N PRO A 157 -1.95 -9.24 -3.18
CA PRO A 157 -2.18 -8.36 -4.32
C PRO A 157 -2.81 -7.02 -3.90
N HIS A 158 -3.81 -7.06 -3.01
CA HIS A 158 -4.46 -5.86 -2.50
C HIS A 158 -3.50 -5.03 -1.63
N ARG A 159 -2.70 -5.69 -0.79
CA ARG A 159 -1.68 -5.07 0.06
C ARG A 159 -0.68 -4.28 -0.78
N GLU A 160 -0.12 -4.89 -1.81
CA GLU A 160 0.89 -4.24 -2.68
C GLU A 160 0.29 -3.02 -3.42
N ILE A 161 -0.94 -3.11 -3.92
CA ILE A 161 -1.58 -2.02 -4.67
C ILE A 161 -2.01 -0.86 -3.75
N ILE A 162 -2.69 -1.17 -2.64
CA ILE A 162 -3.26 -0.14 -1.76
C ILE A 162 -2.18 0.55 -0.92
N ARG A 163 -1.04 -0.11 -0.66
CA ARG A 163 0.08 0.48 0.09
C ARG A 163 0.54 1.82 -0.49
N ALA A 164 0.55 1.96 -1.82
CA ALA A 164 0.91 3.18 -2.54
C ALA A 164 -0.02 4.38 -2.31
N LEU A 165 -1.25 4.11 -1.89
CA LEU A 165 -2.29 5.12 -1.74
C LEU A 165 -2.27 5.75 -0.34
N HIS A 166 -2.65 7.02 -0.27
CA HIS A 166 -2.89 7.65 1.01
C HIS A 166 -4.32 7.30 1.48
N PRO A 167 -4.59 7.14 2.79
CA PRO A 167 -5.95 6.83 3.28
C PRO A 167 -7.04 7.82 2.84
N THR A 168 -6.67 9.08 2.58
CA THR A 168 -7.60 10.08 1.98
C THR A 168 -7.96 9.74 0.53
N ALA A 169 -6.98 9.25 -0.23
CA ALA A 169 -7.17 8.86 -1.62
C ALA A 169 -8.02 7.60 -1.72
N GLU A 170 -7.77 6.61 -0.85
CA GLU A 170 -8.59 5.38 -0.70
C GLU A 170 -10.08 5.73 -0.51
N ARG A 171 -10.38 6.58 0.47
CA ARG A 171 -11.75 7.08 0.74
C ARG A 171 -12.36 7.82 -0.45
N SER A 172 -11.62 8.74 -1.06
CA SER A 172 -12.12 9.48 -2.23
C SER A 172 -12.41 8.57 -3.43
N MET A 173 -11.75 7.41 -3.51
CA MET A 173 -11.87 6.48 -4.61
C MET A 173 -12.89 5.36 -4.37
N ASN A 174 -13.54 5.32 -3.21
CA ASN A 174 -14.39 4.20 -2.76
C ASN A 174 -13.67 2.84 -2.86
N ILE A 175 -12.35 2.84 -2.59
CA ILE A 175 -11.57 1.61 -2.51
C ILE A 175 -11.69 1.12 -1.07
N LYS A 176 -12.07 -0.15 -0.92
CA LYS A 176 -12.12 -0.81 0.38
C LYS A 176 -10.77 -0.69 1.09
N PRO A 177 -10.70 -0.14 2.31
CA PRO A 177 -9.44 0.01 3.02
C PRO A 177 -8.85 -1.35 3.36
N LEU A 178 -7.53 -1.41 3.40
CA LEU A 178 -6.81 -2.68 3.54
C LEU A 178 -7.15 -3.42 4.85
N GLN A 179 -7.44 -2.68 5.92
CA GLN A 179 -7.85 -3.27 7.20
C GLN A 179 -9.16 -4.06 7.07
N GLU A 180 -10.16 -3.52 6.36
CA GLU A 180 -11.43 -4.23 6.17
C GLU A 180 -11.27 -5.50 5.32
N ILE A 181 -10.30 -5.51 4.38
CA ILE A 181 -9.96 -6.72 3.61
C ILE A 181 -9.34 -7.77 4.53
N PHE A 182 -8.44 -7.35 5.42
CA PHE A 182 -7.80 -8.24 6.40
C PHE A 182 -8.83 -8.81 7.38
N ASP A 183 -9.67 -7.96 7.95
CA ASP A 183 -10.70 -8.35 8.91
C ASP A 183 -11.73 -9.30 8.28
N GLU A 184 -12.17 -9.05 7.04
CA GLU A 184 -13.08 -9.96 6.32
C GLU A 184 -12.42 -11.32 6.08
N PHE A 185 -11.16 -11.34 5.66
CA PHE A 185 -10.43 -12.57 5.40
C PHE A 185 -10.21 -13.38 6.69
N ALA A 186 -9.73 -12.74 7.75
CA ALA A 186 -9.53 -13.35 9.06
C ALA A 186 -10.84 -13.88 9.66
N SER A 187 -11.93 -13.11 9.55
CA SER A 187 -13.27 -13.52 10.01
C SER A 187 -13.77 -14.77 9.29
N LYS A 188 -13.59 -14.86 7.97
CA LYS A 188 -13.95 -16.07 7.20
C LYS A 188 -13.12 -17.28 7.59
N LEU A 189 -11.80 -17.14 7.75
CA LEU A 189 -10.94 -18.24 8.21
C LEU A 189 -11.36 -18.72 9.60
N ALA A 190 -11.62 -17.78 10.52
CA ALA A 190 -12.10 -18.11 11.86
C ALA A 190 -13.46 -18.82 11.84
N GLN A 191 -14.37 -18.41 10.95
CA GLN A 191 -15.67 -19.08 10.76
C GLN A 191 -15.49 -20.54 10.32
N ILE A 192 -14.61 -20.79 9.34
CA ILE A 192 -14.34 -22.14 8.82
C ILE A 192 -13.76 -23.04 9.93
N ILE A 193 -12.79 -22.53 10.69
CA ILE A 193 -12.18 -23.28 11.80
C ILE A 193 -13.19 -23.56 12.92
N ARG A 194 -14.02 -22.57 13.30
CA ARG A 194 -15.06 -22.77 14.32
C ARG A 194 -16.05 -23.85 13.92
N LEU A 195 -16.48 -23.84 12.66
CA LEU A 195 -17.37 -24.85 12.11
C LEU A 195 -16.73 -26.24 12.20
N ARG A 196 -15.46 -26.38 11.83
CA ARG A 196 -14.72 -27.65 11.92
C ARG A 196 -14.57 -28.14 13.36
N VAL A 197 -14.22 -27.25 14.28
CA VAL A 197 -14.09 -27.57 15.71
C VAL A 197 -15.42 -28.00 16.31
N SER A 198 -16.54 -27.37 15.91
CA SER A 198 -17.88 -27.71 16.42
C SER A 198 -18.31 -29.15 16.08
N THR A 199 -17.71 -29.78 15.06
CA THR A 199 -17.97 -31.18 14.72
C THR A 199 -16.98 -32.17 15.35
N GLY A 200 -16.19 -31.71 16.33
CA GLY A 200 -15.23 -32.53 17.06
C GLY A 200 -13.89 -32.72 16.35
N GLN A 201 -13.68 -32.09 15.18
CA GLN A 201 -12.43 -32.18 14.43
C GLN A 201 -11.60 -30.91 14.65
N GLY A 202 -10.45 -31.06 15.30
CA GLY A 202 -9.54 -29.95 15.59
C GLY A 202 -8.64 -29.57 14.42
N PRO A 203 -8.18 -28.31 14.34
CA PRO A 203 -7.05 -27.95 13.47
C PRO A 203 -5.77 -28.68 13.93
N GLY A 204 -5.02 -29.20 12.97
CA GLY A 204 -3.69 -29.78 13.17
C GLY A 204 -2.57 -28.77 12.87
N LEU A 205 -1.34 -29.29 12.75
CA LEU A 205 -0.15 -28.48 12.49
C LEU A 205 -0.26 -27.68 11.19
N ALA A 206 -0.73 -28.31 10.11
CA ALA A 206 -0.82 -27.67 8.79
C ALA A 206 -1.76 -26.45 8.80
N GLU A 207 -2.92 -26.56 9.46
CA GLU A 207 -3.87 -25.46 9.58
C GLU A 207 -3.34 -24.33 10.47
N PHE A 208 -2.66 -24.65 11.57
CA PHE A 208 -2.03 -23.63 12.43
C PHE A 208 -0.89 -22.91 11.71
N THR A 209 -0.01 -23.64 11.01
CA THR A 209 1.04 -23.04 10.19
C THR A 209 0.45 -22.11 9.13
N HIS A 210 -0.66 -22.51 8.49
CA HIS A 210 -1.36 -21.67 7.51
C HIS A 210 -2.00 -20.42 8.13
N LEU A 211 -2.65 -20.55 9.29
CA LEU A 211 -3.22 -19.41 10.01
C LEU A 211 -2.13 -18.41 10.41
N LEU A 212 -0.97 -18.89 10.86
CA LEU A 212 0.19 -18.07 11.16
C LEU A 212 0.75 -17.42 9.89
N ALA A 213 0.82 -18.13 8.77
CA ALA A 213 1.24 -17.58 7.48
C ALA A 213 0.29 -16.46 7.00
N CYS A 214 -1.03 -16.65 7.16
CA CYS A 214 -2.04 -15.61 6.90
C CYS A 214 -1.82 -14.38 7.79
N ALA A 215 -1.61 -14.59 9.08
CA ALA A 215 -1.34 -13.52 10.04
C ALA A 215 -0.05 -12.76 9.71
N ALA A 216 1.02 -13.48 9.31
CA ALA A 216 2.28 -12.90 8.86
C ALA A 216 2.10 -12.02 7.61
N ALA A 217 1.36 -12.50 6.61
CA ALA A 217 1.08 -11.73 5.39
C ALA A 217 0.26 -10.46 5.64
N MET A 218 -0.67 -10.50 6.60
CA MET A 218 -1.45 -9.33 7.02
C MET A 218 -0.69 -8.42 8.00
N GLY A 219 0.37 -8.90 8.64
CA GLY A 219 1.00 -8.22 9.77
C GLY A 219 0.00 -8.05 10.92
N ASP A 220 -0.72 -9.12 11.26
CA ASP A 220 -1.71 -9.15 12.34
C ASP A 220 -1.16 -9.95 13.53
N ALA A 221 -0.58 -9.23 14.49
CA ALA A 221 -0.05 -9.82 15.72
C ALA A 221 -1.14 -10.48 16.58
N GLN A 222 -2.37 -9.95 16.57
CA GLN A 222 -3.45 -10.47 17.41
C GLN A 222 -3.95 -11.82 16.89
N MET A 223 -4.14 -11.94 15.57
CA MET A 223 -4.47 -13.21 14.94
C MET A 223 -3.35 -14.24 15.19
N ALA A 224 -2.08 -13.85 15.05
CA ALA A 224 -0.95 -14.75 15.28
C ALA A 224 -0.88 -15.24 16.72
N HIS A 225 -1.04 -14.35 17.71
CA HIS A 225 -1.07 -14.75 19.13
C HIS A 225 -2.24 -15.68 19.44
N SER A 226 -3.43 -15.40 18.89
CA SER A 226 -4.61 -16.23 19.10
C SER A 226 -4.42 -17.64 18.52
N ALA A 227 -3.86 -17.74 17.31
CA ALA A 227 -3.54 -19.01 16.68
C ALA A 227 -2.45 -19.78 17.46
N TRP A 228 -1.42 -19.08 17.93
CA TRP A 228 -0.34 -19.67 18.71
C TRP A 228 -0.81 -20.22 20.06
N GLN A 229 -1.64 -19.47 20.79
CA GLN A 229 -2.24 -19.92 22.04
C GLN A 229 -3.13 -21.14 21.81
N ALA A 230 -4.01 -21.10 20.82
CA ALA A 230 -4.87 -22.23 20.49
C ALA A 230 -4.09 -23.50 20.08
N MET A 231 -2.92 -23.33 19.45
CA MET A 231 -2.02 -24.43 19.12
C MET A 231 -1.37 -25.03 20.37
N GLN A 232 -0.92 -24.18 21.31
CA GLN A 232 -0.37 -24.61 22.61
C GLN A 232 -1.42 -25.32 23.48
N ASP A 233 -2.62 -24.77 23.58
CA ASP A 233 -3.72 -25.34 24.38
C ASP A 233 -4.14 -26.74 23.88
N ARG A 234 -3.94 -27.00 22.59
CA ARG A 234 -4.20 -28.30 21.94
C ARG A 234 -2.99 -29.23 21.92
N ASN A 235 -1.86 -28.82 22.51
CA ASN A 235 -0.60 -29.58 22.52
C ASN A 235 -0.11 -29.96 21.11
N VAL A 236 -0.31 -29.09 20.11
CA VAL A 236 0.26 -29.27 18.77
C VAL A 236 1.69 -28.73 18.78
N GLU A 237 2.67 -29.56 18.43
CA GLU A 237 4.09 -29.17 18.43
C GLU A 237 4.41 -28.22 17.27
N PRO A 238 4.89 -27.00 17.52
CA PRO A 238 5.26 -26.06 16.47
C PRO A 238 6.53 -26.49 15.73
N ASP A 239 6.56 -26.27 14.42
CA ASP A 239 7.75 -26.43 13.58
C ASP A 239 8.49 -25.09 13.35
N THR A 240 9.62 -25.15 12.62
CA THR A 240 10.41 -23.96 12.24
C THR A 240 9.57 -22.91 11.50
N GLN A 241 8.61 -23.32 10.66
CA GLN A 241 7.76 -22.39 9.92
C GLN A 241 6.74 -21.70 10.82
N CYS A 242 6.16 -22.40 11.81
CA CYS A 242 5.29 -21.79 12.82
C CYS A 242 6.02 -20.64 13.55
N TYR A 243 7.23 -20.91 14.03
CA TYR A 243 8.06 -19.91 14.71
C TYR A 243 8.37 -18.71 13.80
N ASN A 244 8.77 -18.99 12.56
CA ASN A 244 9.09 -17.96 11.58
C ASN A 244 7.89 -17.06 11.24
N HIS A 245 6.71 -17.65 11.01
CA HIS A 245 5.49 -16.88 10.72
C HIS A 245 5.01 -16.08 11.93
N LEU A 246 5.12 -16.63 13.15
CA LEU A 246 4.81 -15.87 14.36
C LEU A 246 5.72 -14.64 14.48
N MET A 247 7.04 -14.82 14.34
CA MET A 247 7.97 -13.69 14.38
C MET A 247 7.66 -12.65 13.30
N GLU A 248 7.36 -13.08 12.09
CA GLU A 248 7.04 -12.20 10.96
C GLU A 248 5.76 -11.38 11.19
N ALA A 249 4.71 -11.99 11.73
CA ALA A 249 3.48 -11.28 12.09
C ALA A 249 3.72 -10.17 13.14
N LEU A 250 4.58 -10.43 14.13
CA LEU A 250 4.96 -9.44 15.14
C LEU A 250 5.82 -8.31 14.57
N ILE A 251 6.73 -8.63 13.65
CA ILE A 251 7.62 -7.66 13.00
C ILE A 251 6.80 -6.69 12.15
N TRP A 252 5.82 -7.18 11.41
CA TRP A 252 5.03 -6.37 10.48
C TRP A 252 3.72 -5.84 11.05
N ASP A 253 3.53 -5.90 12.38
CA ASP A 253 2.29 -5.52 13.06
C ASP A 253 1.76 -4.13 12.66
N GLY A 254 0.64 -4.12 11.93
CA GLY A 254 -0.03 -2.94 11.41
C GLY A 254 0.82 -2.07 10.48
N THR A 255 1.95 -2.56 9.97
CA THR A 255 2.86 -1.79 9.11
C THR A 255 2.28 -1.54 7.71
N PHE A 256 1.30 -2.32 7.30
CA PHE A 256 0.66 -2.20 5.98
C PHE A 256 -0.50 -1.22 5.96
N THR A 257 -1.11 -0.91 7.12
CA THR A 257 -2.37 -0.16 7.22
C THR A 257 -2.17 1.28 7.71
N GLY A 258 -3.10 2.15 7.32
CA GLY A 258 -3.20 3.53 7.80
C GLY A 258 -1.94 4.38 7.60
N MET A 259 -1.58 5.15 8.62
CA MET A 259 -0.39 6.03 8.61
C MET A 259 0.90 5.34 9.05
N ARG A 260 0.82 4.13 9.62
CA ARG A 260 1.98 3.38 10.15
C ARG A 260 2.97 3.04 9.04
N LYS A 261 2.48 2.72 7.84
CA LYS A 261 3.32 2.45 6.64
C LYS A 261 4.31 3.56 6.28
N TYR A 262 4.01 4.81 6.66
CA TYR A 262 4.89 5.96 6.42
C TYR A 262 5.85 6.28 7.58
N ARG A 263 5.81 5.50 8.66
CA ARG A 263 6.47 5.80 9.95
C ARG A 263 7.41 4.68 10.43
N LEU A 264 7.97 3.94 9.48
CA LEU A 264 8.90 2.84 9.75
C LEU A 264 10.31 3.35 10.09
N ARG A 265 10.70 4.52 9.58
CA ARG A 265 12.02 5.13 9.81
C ARG A 265 12.37 5.28 11.28
N VAL A 266 13.59 4.88 11.65
CA VAL A 266 14.15 5.04 12.99
C VAL A 266 14.90 6.38 13.08
N THR A 267 14.48 7.20 14.04
CA THR A 267 15.02 8.52 14.36
C THR A 267 14.79 8.76 15.85
N ARG A 268 15.54 9.68 16.45
CA ARG A 268 15.30 10.10 17.85
C ARG A 268 13.84 10.54 18.09
N PHE A 269 13.25 11.23 17.13
CA PHE A 269 11.84 11.63 17.17
C PHE A 269 10.89 10.43 17.12
N SER A 270 11.08 9.52 16.17
CA SER A 270 10.21 8.33 16.07
C SER A 270 10.33 7.44 17.31
N TYR A 271 11.53 7.29 17.88
CA TYR A 271 11.73 6.61 19.15
C TYR A 271 10.91 7.25 20.28
N LYS A 272 11.02 8.59 20.45
CA LYS A 272 10.24 9.35 21.45
C LYS A 272 8.74 9.20 21.24
N MET A 273 8.28 9.26 19.99
CA MET A 273 6.87 9.09 19.65
C MET A 273 6.41 7.67 19.97
N ARG A 274 7.11 6.61 19.57
CA ARG A 274 6.75 5.21 19.86
C ARG A 274 6.72 4.89 21.35
N LYS A 275 7.49 5.62 22.18
CA LYS A 275 7.45 5.51 23.64
C LYS A 275 6.17 6.07 24.25
N ASN A 276 5.70 7.22 23.77
CA ASN A 276 4.63 8.01 24.41
C ASN A 276 3.39 8.19 23.51
N ALA A 277 3.27 7.40 22.44
CA ALA A 277 2.28 7.60 21.41
C ALA A 277 0.86 7.39 21.94
N PRO A 278 -0.08 8.31 21.64
CA PRO A 278 -1.50 8.02 21.76
C PRO A 278 -1.87 6.80 20.91
N ILE A 279 -2.89 6.08 21.36
CA ILE A 279 -3.58 5.05 20.58
C ILE A 279 -4.00 5.70 19.24
N ASP A 280 -3.83 4.97 18.14
CA ASP A 280 -4.15 5.38 16.76
C ASP A 280 -3.39 6.55 16.15
N SER A 281 -2.38 7.07 16.84
CA SER A 281 -1.52 8.10 16.27
C SER A 281 -0.75 7.62 15.04
N GLY A 282 -0.65 6.31 14.78
CA GLY A 282 0.19 5.71 13.73
C GLY A 282 1.62 5.41 14.19
N TRP A 283 1.88 5.50 15.49
CA TRP A 283 3.16 5.19 16.15
C TRP A 283 3.07 4.01 17.12
N SER A 284 1.97 3.28 17.12
CA SER A 284 1.74 2.15 18.03
C SER A 284 2.53 0.89 17.66
N GLY A 285 2.91 0.72 16.38
CA GLY A 285 3.80 -0.35 15.93
C GLY A 285 5.26 -0.11 16.34
N TYR A 286 6.04 -1.19 16.52
CA TYR A 286 7.42 -1.17 17.02
C TYR A 286 7.59 -0.42 18.36
N GLY A 287 6.74 -0.74 19.34
CA GLY A 287 6.76 -0.10 20.65
C GLY A 287 8.12 -0.21 21.37
N THR A 288 8.39 0.67 22.34
CA THR A 288 9.65 0.67 23.10
C THR A 288 9.54 -0.10 24.43
N ALA A 289 10.68 -0.54 24.96
CA ALA A 289 10.79 -1.20 26.26
C ALA A 289 9.90 -2.47 26.38
N ALA A 290 8.87 -2.45 27.24
CA ALA A 290 7.98 -3.59 27.45
C ALA A 290 7.24 -4.01 26.17
N ARG A 291 7.01 -3.08 25.23
CA ARG A 291 6.34 -3.32 23.95
C ARG A 291 7.32 -3.55 22.79
N SER A 292 8.58 -3.87 23.11
CA SER A 292 9.63 -4.06 22.11
C SER A 292 9.43 -5.35 21.31
N VAL A 293 9.29 -5.20 20.00
CA VAL A 293 9.25 -6.31 19.04
C VAL A 293 10.51 -7.18 19.14
N LEU A 294 11.69 -6.57 19.31
CA LEU A 294 12.95 -7.31 19.46
C LEU A 294 12.93 -8.19 20.71
N LYS A 295 12.37 -7.70 21.82
CA LYS A 295 12.25 -8.48 23.04
C LYS A 295 11.34 -9.69 22.81
N SER A 296 10.18 -9.49 22.20
CA SER A 296 9.24 -10.58 21.89
C SER A 296 9.86 -11.62 20.96
N VAL A 297 10.50 -11.19 19.87
CA VAL A 297 11.14 -12.08 18.90
C VAL A 297 12.31 -12.85 19.52
N ARG A 298 13.12 -12.23 20.40
CA ARG A 298 14.18 -12.92 21.15
C ARG A 298 13.65 -13.99 22.10
N VAL A 299 12.53 -13.75 22.76
CA VAL A 299 11.88 -14.74 23.64
C VAL A 299 11.44 -15.95 22.81
N ILE A 300 10.80 -15.70 21.66
CA ILE A 300 10.35 -16.75 20.74
C ILE A 300 11.55 -17.55 20.20
N PHE A 301 12.64 -16.87 19.84
CA PHE A 301 13.86 -17.54 19.38
C PHE A 301 14.52 -18.38 20.50
N ALA A 302 14.55 -17.90 21.73
CA ALA A 302 15.04 -18.68 22.87
C ALA A 302 14.19 -19.94 23.09
N GLU A 303 12.86 -19.81 23.05
CA GLU A 303 11.94 -20.96 23.15
C GLU A 303 12.19 -22.00 22.04
N MET A 304 12.41 -21.55 20.81
CA MET A 304 12.74 -22.41 19.67
C MET A 304 14.06 -23.18 19.90
N MET A 305 15.08 -22.51 20.44
CA MET A 305 16.37 -23.12 20.76
C MET A 305 16.27 -24.10 21.94
N ASP A 306 15.51 -23.77 22.97
CA ASP A 306 15.27 -24.64 24.14
C ASP A 306 14.57 -25.94 23.73
N LYS A 307 13.69 -25.86 22.71
CA LYS A 307 13.03 -27.02 22.09
C LYS A 307 13.89 -27.75 21.06
N SER A 308 15.15 -27.34 20.86
CA SER A 308 16.08 -27.93 19.89
C SER A 308 15.57 -27.94 18.43
N ILE A 309 14.75 -26.95 18.07
CA ILE A 309 14.24 -26.78 16.69
C ILE A 309 15.28 -25.99 15.89
N PRO A 310 15.76 -26.50 14.74
CA PRO A 310 16.84 -25.86 14.00
C PRO A 310 16.38 -24.54 13.35
N PRO A 311 17.11 -23.43 13.56
CA PRO A 311 16.84 -22.17 12.87
C PRO A 311 17.28 -22.21 11.41
N ASP A 312 16.56 -21.48 10.56
CA ASP A 312 16.86 -21.32 9.14
C ASP A 312 17.20 -19.86 8.78
N GLU A 313 17.44 -19.58 7.49
CA GLU A 313 17.69 -18.22 6.99
C GLU A 313 16.57 -17.26 7.41
N THR A 314 15.31 -17.70 7.32
CA THR A 314 14.14 -16.88 7.66
C THR A 314 14.15 -16.49 9.14
N THR A 315 14.53 -17.40 10.04
CA THR A 315 14.67 -17.09 11.47
C THR A 315 15.66 -15.95 11.70
N PHE A 316 16.82 -16.00 11.04
CA PHE A 316 17.84 -14.94 11.16
C PHE A 316 17.43 -13.64 10.49
N VAL A 317 16.73 -13.69 9.36
CA VAL A 317 16.13 -12.51 8.71
C VAL A 317 15.14 -11.84 9.65
N ASN A 318 14.25 -12.60 10.31
CA ASN A 318 13.30 -12.08 11.27
C ASN A 318 13.99 -11.43 12.48
N MET A 319 15.03 -12.07 13.02
CA MET A 319 15.87 -11.49 14.07
C MET A 319 16.53 -10.17 13.62
N MET A 320 17.05 -10.11 12.39
CA MET A 320 17.63 -8.90 11.81
C MET A 320 16.58 -7.79 11.69
N LEU A 321 15.41 -8.07 11.11
CA LEU A 321 14.34 -7.10 10.97
C LEU A 321 13.83 -6.58 12.32
N ALA A 322 13.66 -7.47 13.31
CA ALA A 322 13.28 -7.08 14.67
C ALA A 322 14.33 -6.19 15.35
N SER A 323 15.62 -6.48 15.13
CA SER A 323 16.73 -5.69 15.70
C SER A 323 16.94 -4.36 14.98
N SER A 324 16.66 -4.30 13.68
CA SER A 324 16.77 -3.10 12.86
C SER A 324 15.83 -1.97 13.29
N ALA A 325 14.76 -2.28 14.04
CA ALA A 325 13.94 -1.27 14.68
C ALA A 325 14.68 -0.46 15.78
N TRP A 326 15.92 -0.84 16.15
CA TRP A 326 16.62 -0.35 17.34
C TRP A 326 18.06 0.17 17.13
N ASN A 327 18.44 0.58 15.91
CA ASN A 327 19.68 1.34 15.67
C ASN A 327 20.95 0.58 16.15
N ILE A 328 21.25 -0.55 15.51
CA ILE A 328 22.47 -1.34 15.75
C ILE A 328 23.69 -0.51 15.35
N ASP A 329 24.68 -0.40 16.25
CA ASP A 329 25.97 0.22 15.96
C ASP A 329 26.83 -0.73 15.12
N VAL A 330 27.03 -0.38 13.84
CA VAL A 330 27.83 -1.17 12.89
C VAL A 330 29.31 -1.07 13.19
N ASP A 331 29.77 0.05 13.75
CA ASP A 331 31.18 0.26 14.07
C ASP A 331 31.58 -0.60 15.28
N GLU A 332 30.65 -0.85 16.21
CA GLU A 332 30.81 -1.81 17.31
C GLU A 332 30.91 -3.27 16.79
N LEU A 333 30.19 -3.61 15.72
CA LEU A 333 30.28 -4.92 15.06
C LEU A 333 31.59 -5.10 14.28
N LEU A 334 32.10 -4.03 13.65
CA LEU A 334 33.37 -4.03 12.91
C LEU A 334 34.60 -4.02 13.83
N THR A 335 34.46 -3.55 15.07
CA THR A 335 35.55 -3.56 16.07
C THR A 335 35.55 -4.82 16.92
N ALA A 336 34.40 -5.48 17.11
CA ALA A 336 34.31 -6.79 17.78
C ALA A 336 34.88 -7.96 16.95
N SER A 337 35.10 -7.79 15.64
CA SER A 337 35.67 -8.83 14.78
C SER A 337 37.16 -9.08 14.95
N ASP A 338 37.89 -8.18 15.61
CA ASP A 338 39.34 -8.28 15.78
C ASP A 338 39.78 -9.22 16.90
N GLN A 339 38.83 -9.79 17.66
CA GLN A 339 39.13 -10.76 18.72
C GLN A 339 38.58 -12.15 18.36
N SER A 340 39.47 -12.95 17.76
CA SER A 340 39.43 -14.42 17.64
C SER A 340 38.68 -15.01 16.43
N GLY A 341 39.49 -15.52 15.48
CA GLY A 341 39.20 -16.61 14.56
C GLY A 341 37.84 -16.57 13.87
N ALA A 342 37.73 -15.82 12.76
CA ALA A 342 36.66 -16.05 11.81
C ALA A 342 36.87 -17.44 11.17
N SER A 343 36.28 -18.48 11.75
CA SER A 343 36.14 -19.74 11.06
C SER A 343 35.29 -19.48 9.81
N ASP A 344 35.88 -19.74 8.64
CA ASP A 344 35.27 -19.73 7.31
C ASP A 344 34.15 -20.78 7.18
N ILE A 345 33.13 -20.74 8.04
CA ILE A 345 31.91 -21.54 7.85
C ILE A 345 31.02 -20.75 6.89
N TYR A 346 31.39 -20.79 5.62
CA TYR A 346 30.52 -20.35 4.55
C TYR A 346 29.55 -21.47 4.23
N HIS A 347 28.26 -21.22 4.38
CA HIS A 347 27.22 -22.08 3.80
C HIS A 347 27.19 -21.79 2.30
N THR A 348 28.20 -22.28 1.56
CA THR A 348 28.28 -22.16 0.10
C THR A 348 27.34 -23.12 -0.62
N ASP A 349 26.84 -24.13 0.09
CA ASP A 349 25.87 -25.08 -0.46
C ASP A 349 24.51 -24.39 -0.63
N PRO A 350 23.99 -24.23 -1.87
CA PRO A 350 22.66 -23.68 -2.11
C PRO A 350 21.53 -24.50 -1.48
N ALA A 351 21.76 -25.78 -1.15
CA ALA A 351 20.78 -26.62 -0.47
C ALA A 351 20.73 -26.41 1.05
N SER A 352 21.66 -25.62 1.61
CA SER A 352 21.63 -25.28 3.04
C SER A 352 20.43 -24.39 3.37
N SER A 353 19.70 -24.72 4.44
CA SER A 353 18.63 -23.85 4.98
C SER A 353 19.12 -22.47 5.43
N LEU A 354 20.43 -22.30 5.57
CA LEU A 354 21.11 -21.06 5.94
C LEU A 354 21.74 -20.34 4.74
N HIS A 355 21.59 -20.87 3.52
CA HIS A 355 22.07 -20.22 2.32
C HIS A 355 21.29 -18.91 2.12
N PRO A 356 21.98 -17.76 1.95
CA PRO A 356 21.31 -16.50 1.70
C PRO A 356 20.43 -16.52 0.45
N THR A 357 19.32 -15.80 0.50
CA THR A 357 18.40 -15.60 -0.62
C THR A 357 18.10 -14.12 -0.81
N GLY A 358 17.25 -13.80 -1.78
CA GLY A 358 16.71 -12.45 -1.95
C GLY A 358 16.02 -11.90 -0.70
N ARG A 359 15.56 -12.77 0.22
CA ARG A 359 14.94 -12.38 1.48
C ARG A 359 15.93 -11.69 2.41
N LEU A 360 17.15 -12.24 2.56
CA LEU A 360 18.21 -11.58 3.32
C LEU A 360 18.62 -10.26 2.68
N LEU A 361 18.79 -10.21 1.36
CA LEU A 361 19.14 -8.96 0.66
C LEU A 361 18.10 -7.86 0.90
N PHE A 362 16.81 -8.21 0.86
CA PHE A 362 15.74 -7.29 1.21
C PHE A 362 15.80 -6.85 2.67
N ALA A 363 16.01 -7.78 3.61
CA ALA A 363 16.09 -7.45 5.02
C ALA A 363 17.26 -6.53 5.35
N VAL A 364 18.43 -6.74 4.73
CA VAL A 364 19.59 -5.83 4.83
C VAL A 364 19.22 -4.45 4.29
N ALA A 365 18.67 -4.37 3.07
CA ALA A 365 18.25 -3.10 2.49
C ALA A 365 17.25 -2.34 3.39
N HIS A 366 16.25 -3.05 3.92
CA HIS A 366 15.23 -2.48 4.82
C HIS A 366 15.82 -2.05 6.17
N ALA A 367 16.63 -2.91 6.79
CA ALA A 367 17.20 -2.69 8.12
C ALA A 367 18.14 -1.48 8.16
N PHE A 368 19.09 -1.42 7.21
CA PHE A 368 20.02 -0.31 7.14
C PHE A 368 19.35 0.95 6.56
N GLY A 369 18.38 0.80 5.65
CA GLY A 369 17.60 1.91 5.11
C GLY A 369 16.76 2.64 6.17
N THR A 370 16.07 1.89 7.03
CA THR A 370 15.27 2.45 8.14
C THR A 370 16.13 3.16 9.19
N ASN A 371 17.36 2.69 9.41
CA ASN A 371 18.37 3.28 10.32
C ASN A 371 19.21 4.40 9.69
N ASN A 372 18.89 4.83 8.46
CA ASN A 372 19.55 5.93 7.75
C ASN A 372 20.96 5.61 7.20
N GLU A 373 21.34 4.34 7.07
CA GLU A 373 22.67 3.88 6.65
C GLU A 373 22.68 3.32 5.21
N ILE A 374 22.25 4.14 4.25
CA ILE A 374 22.06 3.67 2.85
C ILE A 374 23.34 3.18 2.18
N LYS A 375 24.49 3.78 2.50
CA LYS A 375 25.77 3.36 1.92
C LYS A 375 26.15 1.95 2.38
N THR A 376 26.00 1.70 3.68
CA THR A 376 26.18 0.39 4.29
C THR A 376 25.22 -0.62 3.68
N ALA A 377 23.95 -0.25 3.52
CA ALA A 377 22.93 -1.09 2.87
C ALA A 377 23.36 -1.53 1.47
N LEU A 378 23.77 -0.59 0.60
CA LEU A 378 24.22 -0.88 -0.76
C LEU A 378 25.44 -1.79 -0.78
N HIS A 379 26.49 -1.44 -0.02
CA HIS A 379 27.71 -2.25 0.04
C HIS A 379 27.45 -3.67 0.54
N LEU A 380 26.61 -3.84 1.56
CA LEU A 380 26.28 -5.16 2.09
C LEU A 380 25.44 -5.99 1.11
N VAL A 381 24.46 -5.38 0.44
CA VAL A 381 23.67 -6.07 -0.59
C VAL A 381 24.57 -6.52 -1.74
N GLU A 382 25.42 -5.64 -2.26
CA GLU A 382 26.37 -5.97 -3.33
C GLU A 382 27.38 -7.04 -2.90
N PHE A 383 27.91 -6.93 -1.68
CA PHE A 383 28.85 -7.89 -1.12
C PHE A 383 28.23 -9.28 -0.97
N ILE A 384 27.04 -9.40 -0.38
CA ILE A 384 26.35 -10.68 -0.20
C ILE A 384 25.96 -11.26 -1.57
N ALA A 385 25.39 -10.44 -2.46
CA ALA A 385 25.00 -10.87 -3.80
C ALA A 385 26.19 -11.40 -4.60
N SER A 386 27.33 -10.71 -4.56
CA SER A 386 28.55 -11.13 -5.25
C SER A 386 29.17 -12.37 -4.62
N ARG A 387 29.19 -12.47 -3.29
CA ARG A 387 29.83 -13.57 -2.57
C ARG A 387 29.07 -14.90 -2.71
N TYR A 388 27.74 -14.85 -2.74
CA TYR A 388 26.86 -16.03 -2.85
C TYR A 388 26.29 -16.22 -4.26
N ASN A 389 26.70 -15.38 -5.22
CA ASN A 389 26.21 -15.39 -6.61
C ASN A 389 24.66 -15.35 -6.71
N ILE A 390 24.05 -14.42 -5.97
CA ILE A 390 22.60 -14.24 -5.93
C ILE A 390 22.24 -13.01 -6.76
N PRO A 391 21.34 -13.11 -7.76
CA PRO A 391 20.87 -11.94 -8.48
C PRO A 391 20.11 -11.02 -7.52
N ILE A 392 20.41 -9.72 -7.52
CA ILE A 392 19.71 -8.74 -6.68
C ILE A 392 18.28 -8.58 -7.21
N PRO A 393 17.25 -9.00 -6.45
CA PRO A 393 15.86 -8.91 -6.93
C PRO A 393 15.40 -7.46 -7.09
N GLU A 394 14.44 -7.24 -7.98
CA GLU A 394 13.85 -5.92 -8.23
C GLU A 394 13.32 -5.25 -6.95
N LYS A 395 12.67 -6.05 -6.08
CA LYS A 395 12.13 -5.60 -4.79
C LYS A 395 13.21 -5.00 -3.87
N VAL A 396 14.46 -5.49 -3.96
CA VAL A 396 15.59 -4.97 -3.15
C VAL A 396 16.03 -3.61 -3.67
N TRP A 397 16.15 -3.43 -4.99
CA TRP A 397 16.45 -2.14 -5.60
C TRP A 397 15.39 -1.09 -5.27
N LEU A 398 14.11 -1.46 -5.36
CA LEU A 398 13.00 -0.57 -5.04
C LEU A 398 12.99 -0.16 -3.56
N GLU A 399 13.39 -1.05 -2.65
CA GLU A 399 13.50 -0.77 -1.22
C GLU A 399 14.65 0.20 -0.92
N VAL A 400 15.84 -0.05 -1.46
CA VAL A 400 16.99 0.87 -1.33
C VAL A 400 16.64 2.23 -1.92
N PHE A 401 15.99 2.25 -3.08
CA PHE A 401 15.54 3.48 -3.73
C PHE A 401 14.54 4.27 -2.89
N GLU A 402 13.55 3.59 -2.28
CA GLU A 402 12.57 4.21 -1.39
C GLU A 402 13.25 4.93 -0.23
N TRP A 403 14.13 4.22 0.50
CA TRP A 403 14.81 4.83 1.64
C TRP A 403 15.75 5.95 1.21
N THR A 404 16.47 5.78 0.10
CA THR A 404 17.34 6.83 -0.45
C THR A 404 16.55 8.11 -0.74
N PHE A 405 15.35 7.99 -1.33
CA PHE A 405 14.45 9.12 -1.54
C PHE A 405 13.93 9.71 -0.21
N VAL A 406 13.49 8.87 0.74
CA VAL A 406 13.00 9.31 2.05
C VAL A 406 14.06 10.12 2.81
N LEU A 407 15.33 9.73 2.71
CA LEU A 407 16.47 10.43 3.31
C LEU A 407 16.88 11.70 2.55
N SER A 408 16.52 11.83 1.27
CA SER A 408 16.82 13.04 0.50
C SER A 408 15.81 14.17 0.75
N ARG A 409 14.64 13.88 1.31
CA ARG A 409 13.59 14.87 1.58
C ARG A 409 14.03 15.88 2.64
N ARG A 410 13.80 17.17 2.35
CA ARG A 410 13.89 18.23 3.35
C ARG A 410 12.82 18.00 4.43
N LYS A 411 13.24 18.01 5.70
CA LYS A 411 12.35 17.89 6.85
C LYS A 411 11.89 19.26 7.34
N PHE A 412 10.73 19.27 7.97
CA PHE A 412 10.11 20.42 8.60
C PHE A 412 9.82 20.04 10.04
N GLY A 413 9.99 20.99 10.97
CA GLY A 413 9.72 20.77 12.40
C GLY A 413 10.94 21.05 13.28
N PRO A 414 10.79 20.91 14.61
CA PRO A 414 11.82 21.24 15.60
C PRO A 414 13.07 20.36 15.45
N ASP A 415 12.93 19.09 15.08
CA ASP A 415 14.05 18.14 14.96
C ASP A 415 14.65 18.09 13.53
N ALA A 416 14.37 19.10 12.69
CA ALA A 416 14.81 19.10 11.30
C ALA A 416 16.33 19.28 11.14
N GLU A 417 16.99 19.91 12.10
CA GLU A 417 18.45 20.13 12.11
C GLU A 417 19.19 18.84 12.48
N ASP A 418 18.79 18.18 13.56
CA ASP A 418 19.34 16.87 13.97
C ASP A 418 19.24 15.81 12.85
N GLN A 419 18.12 15.80 12.12
CA GLN A 419 17.91 14.87 11.01
C GLN A 419 18.59 15.28 9.70
N ALA A 420 19.20 16.48 9.63
CA ALA A 420 19.90 16.94 8.44
C ALA A 420 21.28 16.27 8.27
N HIS A 421 21.87 15.76 9.34
CA HIS A 421 23.20 15.12 9.32
C HIS A 421 23.22 13.83 8.50
N THR A 422 22.13 13.05 8.52
CA THR A 422 22.00 11.80 7.74
C THR A 422 21.37 12.02 6.37
N ARG A 423 21.36 13.25 5.85
CA ARG A 423 20.63 13.61 4.63
C ARG A 423 21.40 13.20 3.37
N VAL A 424 20.74 12.43 2.53
CA VAL A 424 21.26 12.06 1.21
C VAL A 424 21.05 13.22 0.22
N LYS A 425 22.05 13.48 -0.64
CA LYS A 425 21.94 14.51 -1.67
C LYS A 425 20.94 14.07 -2.76
N PRO A 426 20.03 14.94 -3.26
CA PRO A 426 19.08 14.56 -4.31
C PRO A 426 19.72 13.98 -5.58
N ARG A 427 20.93 14.44 -5.94
CA ARG A 427 21.70 13.90 -7.08
C ARG A 427 21.98 12.41 -6.95
N PHE A 428 22.26 11.93 -5.74
CA PHE A 428 22.52 10.52 -5.49
C PHE A 428 21.27 9.66 -5.74
N VAL A 429 20.07 10.18 -5.43
CA VAL A 429 18.80 9.48 -5.73
C VAL A 429 18.61 9.32 -7.24
N THR A 430 18.91 10.36 -8.02
CA THR A 430 18.83 10.30 -9.49
C THR A 430 19.85 9.32 -10.06
N GLN A 431 21.10 9.36 -9.57
CA GLN A 431 22.13 8.39 -9.98
C GLN A 431 21.72 6.95 -9.66
N LEU A 432 21.20 6.69 -8.46
CA LEU A 432 20.72 5.36 -8.08
C LEU A 432 19.59 4.89 -9.00
N PHE A 433 18.66 5.78 -9.35
CA PHE A 433 17.57 5.47 -10.29
C PHE A 433 18.11 5.13 -11.68
N ASP A 434 19.11 5.86 -12.16
CA ASP A 434 19.74 5.58 -13.45
C ASP A 434 20.49 4.23 -13.38
N THR A 435 21.25 3.96 -12.31
CA THR A 435 21.96 2.69 -12.10
C THR A 435 21.03 1.49 -12.07
N MET A 436 19.92 1.55 -11.33
CA MET A 436 18.98 0.42 -11.26
C MET A 436 18.25 0.18 -12.59
N THR A 437 18.05 1.22 -13.41
CA THR A 437 17.29 1.11 -14.67
C THR A 437 18.13 0.77 -15.90
N THR A 438 19.43 1.01 -15.82
CA THR A 438 20.37 0.71 -16.90
C THR A 438 20.95 -0.70 -16.77
N GLU A 439 21.61 -1.18 -17.82
CA GLU A 439 22.38 -2.42 -17.79
C GLU A 439 23.47 -2.30 -16.70
N PRO A 440 23.68 -3.32 -15.84
CA PRO A 440 23.22 -4.72 -15.95
C PRO A 440 21.88 -5.06 -15.27
N TYR A 441 21.28 -4.15 -14.50
CA TYR A 441 20.17 -4.49 -13.60
C TYR A 441 18.79 -4.41 -14.24
N ASN A 442 18.58 -3.47 -15.17
CA ASN A 442 17.34 -3.34 -15.97
C ASN A 442 16.03 -3.38 -15.16
N VAL A 443 16.03 -2.84 -13.94
CA VAL A 443 14.84 -2.81 -13.08
C VAL A 443 13.75 -1.97 -13.74
N HIS A 444 12.52 -2.48 -13.76
CA HIS A 444 11.35 -1.77 -14.29
C HIS A 444 10.76 -0.81 -13.25
N PRO A 445 10.90 0.52 -13.40
CA PRO A 445 10.42 1.44 -12.37
C PRO A 445 8.90 1.47 -12.31
N THR A 446 8.36 1.22 -11.12
CA THR A 446 6.95 1.45 -10.82
C THR A 446 6.59 2.93 -10.93
N ILE A 447 5.30 3.24 -11.13
CA ILE A 447 4.82 4.64 -11.15
C ILE A 447 5.16 5.34 -9.83
N GLU A 448 5.18 4.62 -8.70
CA GLU A 448 5.61 5.16 -7.41
C GLU A 448 7.06 5.61 -7.42
N ALA A 449 7.97 4.80 -7.98
CA ALA A 449 9.37 5.15 -8.11
C ALA A 449 9.55 6.40 -9.00
N ARG A 450 8.82 6.45 -10.12
CA ARG A 450 8.80 7.61 -11.02
C ARG A 450 8.25 8.86 -10.35
N LEU A 451 7.21 8.73 -9.52
CA LEU A 451 6.64 9.84 -8.77
C LEU A 451 7.65 10.45 -7.80
N LYS A 452 8.51 9.63 -7.19
CA LYS A 452 9.60 10.09 -6.31
C LYS A 452 10.63 10.90 -7.10
N ILE A 453 11.07 10.44 -8.28
CA ILE A 453 11.97 11.21 -9.16
C ILE A 453 11.32 12.51 -9.65
N ALA A 454 10.07 12.43 -10.12
CA ALA A 454 9.30 13.59 -10.53
C ALA A 454 9.20 14.61 -9.38
N LYS A 455 9.03 14.14 -8.14
CA LYS A 455 8.99 15.04 -6.98
C LYS A 455 10.33 15.74 -6.72
N LEU A 456 11.47 15.09 -6.97
CA LEU A 456 12.79 15.75 -6.88
C LEU A 456 12.99 16.79 -7.98
N ALA A 457 12.56 16.49 -9.20
CA ALA A 457 12.55 17.44 -10.32
C ALA A 457 11.62 18.64 -10.02
N TRP A 458 10.50 18.39 -9.37
CA TRP A 458 9.57 19.43 -8.90
C TRP A 458 10.20 20.35 -7.86
N ASP A 459 10.88 19.80 -6.85
CA ASP A 459 11.56 20.59 -5.81
C ASP A 459 12.70 21.42 -6.42
N SER A 460 13.41 20.83 -7.40
CA SER A 460 14.48 21.50 -8.16
C SER A 460 13.96 22.47 -9.23
N ARG A 461 12.65 22.44 -9.51
CA ARG A 461 11.96 23.25 -10.53
C ARG A 461 12.48 23.03 -11.95
N ILE A 462 12.83 21.80 -12.31
CA ILE A 462 13.36 21.43 -13.63
C ILE A 462 12.28 20.67 -14.40
N LEU A 463 11.53 21.38 -15.25
CA LEU A 463 10.43 20.78 -16.03
C LEU A 463 10.92 19.68 -16.98
N LYS A 464 12.10 19.87 -17.58
CA LYS A 464 12.73 18.90 -18.51
C LYS A 464 12.93 17.52 -17.87
N ASN A 465 13.17 17.46 -16.57
CA ASN A 465 13.33 16.19 -15.85
C ASN A 465 12.01 15.66 -15.29
N TYR A 466 11.00 16.53 -15.17
CA TYR A 466 9.68 16.20 -14.65
C TYR A 466 8.81 15.50 -15.71
N MET A 467 8.72 16.08 -16.90
CA MET A 467 7.81 15.61 -17.96
C MET A 467 8.08 14.18 -18.41
N PRO A 468 9.34 13.72 -18.62
CA PRO A 468 9.61 12.34 -19.01
C PRO A 468 9.07 11.31 -18.01
N GLN A 469 9.12 11.62 -16.71
CA GLN A 469 8.57 10.73 -15.68
C GLN A 469 7.04 10.68 -15.72
N MET A 470 6.40 11.79 -16.05
CA MET A 470 4.96 11.87 -16.21
C MET A 470 4.49 11.09 -17.44
N TYR A 471 5.19 11.21 -18.57
CA TYR A 471 4.93 10.44 -19.78
C TYR A 471 5.13 8.94 -19.55
N ALA A 472 6.28 8.52 -19.02
CA ALA A 472 6.54 7.11 -18.74
C ALA A 472 5.53 6.50 -17.75
N SER A 473 5.05 7.28 -16.78
CA SER A 473 3.98 6.83 -15.87
C SER A 473 2.65 6.61 -16.59
N TYR A 474 2.34 7.45 -17.59
CA TYR A 474 1.14 7.29 -18.40
C TYR A 474 1.23 6.07 -19.31
N GLU A 475 2.39 5.78 -19.91
CA GLU A 475 2.59 4.56 -20.70
C GLU A 475 2.34 3.28 -19.88
N THR A 476 2.86 3.22 -18.65
CA THR A 476 2.57 2.10 -17.73
C THR A 476 1.08 1.98 -17.40
N LEU A 477 0.38 3.12 -17.24
CA LEU A 477 -1.06 3.15 -17.04
C LEU A 477 -1.82 2.64 -18.27
N MET A 478 -1.43 3.05 -19.48
CA MET A 478 -2.02 2.58 -20.73
C MET A 478 -1.86 1.07 -20.89
N GLU A 479 -0.66 0.54 -20.64
CA GLU A 479 -0.44 -0.91 -20.71
C GLU A 479 -1.34 -1.68 -19.74
N THR A 480 -1.46 -1.19 -18.51
CA THR A 480 -2.33 -1.80 -17.49
C THR A 480 -3.80 -1.72 -17.89
N ARG A 481 -4.24 -0.61 -18.51
CA ARG A 481 -5.60 -0.44 -19.04
C ARG A 481 -5.89 -1.40 -20.19
N ARG A 482 -4.93 -1.62 -21.10
CA ARG A 482 -5.08 -2.58 -22.19
C ARG A 482 -5.33 -3.99 -21.64
N ARG A 483 -4.49 -4.44 -20.69
CA ARG A 483 -4.67 -5.73 -20.01
C ARG A 483 -6.02 -5.83 -19.30
N ARG A 484 -6.44 -4.76 -18.61
CA ARG A 484 -7.76 -4.68 -17.97
C ARG A 484 -8.90 -4.80 -18.98
N TRP A 485 -8.79 -4.15 -20.13
CA TRP A 485 -9.79 -4.18 -21.19
C TRP A 485 -9.90 -5.57 -21.83
N GLU A 486 -8.78 -6.24 -22.07
CA GLU A 486 -8.74 -7.63 -22.54
C GLU A 486 -9.45 -8.55 -21.54
N ALA A 487 -9.14 -8.43 -20.25
CA ALA A 487 -9.80 -9.20 -19.18
C ALA A 487 -11.31 -8.91 -19.11
N ARG A 488 -11.72 -7.64 -19.19
CA ARG A 488 -13.13 -7.22 -19.24
C ARG A 488 -13.86 -7.83 -20.44
N SER A 489 -13.22 -7.78 -21.61
CA SER A 489 -13.79 -8.29 -22.86
C SER A 489 -13.93 -9.81 -22.84
N ALA A 490 -12.98 -10.52 -22.23
CA ALA A 490 -13.08 -11.97 -22.02
C ALA A 490 -14.29 -12.34 -21.13
N ILE A 491 -14.50 -11.63 -20.02
CA ILE A 491 -15.66 -11.82 -19.13
C ILE A 491 -16.97 -11.52 -19.88
N ALA A 492 -17.03 -10.38 -20.59
CA ALA A 492 -18.22 -9.99 -21.34
C ALA A 492 -18.56 -11.01 -22.44
N ALA A 493 -17.56 -11.53 -23.15
CA ALA A 493 -17.73 -12.58 -24.15
C ALA A 493 -18.25 -13.88 -23.51
N PHE A 494 -17.71 -14.27 -22.35
CA PHE A 494 -18.19 -15.43 -21.59
C PHE A 494 -19.66 -15.29 -21.20
N MET A 495 -20.05 -14.13 -20.64
CA MET A 495 -21.43 -13.83 -20.27
C MET A 495 -22.36 -13.83 -21.49
N LYS A 496 -21.93 -13.26 -22.62
CA LYS A 496 -22.73 -13.23 -23.86
C LYS A 496 -22.96 -14.63 -24.42
N ARG A 497 -21.93 -15.49 -24.48
CA ARG A 497 -22.07 -16.89 -24.93
C ARG A 497 -23.06 -17.65 -24.08
N ARG A 498 -23.01 -17.48 -22.75
CA ARG A 498 -23.95 -18.15 -21.83
C ARG A 498 -25.40 -17.72 -22.02
N ARG A 499 -25.65 -16.42 -22.22
CA ARG A 499 -26.99 -15.90 -22.54
C ARG A 499 -27.55 -16.53 -23.82
N LEU A 500 -26.71 -16.68 -24.86
CA LEU A 500 -27.12 -17.29 -26.13
C LEU A 500 -27.47 -18.77 -25.99
N HIS A 501 -26.73 -19.51 -25.17
CA HIS A 501 -26.95 -20.95 -25.00
C HIS A 501 -28.05 -21.34 -23.99
N ARG A 502 -28.73 -20.37 -23.33
CA ARG A 502 -29.72 -20.61 -22.25
C ARG A 502 -29.27 -21.69 -21.26
N SER A 503 -27.97 -21.80 -21.03
CA SER A 503 -27.42 -22.87 -20.20
C SER A 503 -27.67 -22.54 -18.73
N ARG A 504 -28.36 -23.44 -18.04
CA ARG A 504 -28.56 -23.43 -16.57
C ARG A 504 -27.30 -23.79 -15.78
N ALA A 505 -26.14 -23.95 -16.43
CA ALA A 505 -24.88 -24.18 -15.73
C ALA A 505 -24.68 -23.12 -14.63
N SER A 506 -24.07 -23.49 -13.50
CA SER A 506 -23.83 -22.57 -12.39
C SER A 506 -22.94 -21.38 -12.82
N TRP A 507 -23.15 -20.18 -12.27
CA TRP A 507 -22.23 -19.04 -12.44
C TRP A 507 -20.87 -19.30 -11.77
N GLN A 508 -20.72 -20.42 -11.06
CA GLN A 508 -19.55 -20.85 -10.31
C GLN A 508 -18.55 -21.66 -11.15
N SER A 509 -18.16 -21.16 -12.33
CA SER A 509 -17.10 -21.79 -13.14
C SER A 509 -15.72 -21.31 -12.70
N ARG A 510 -14.73 -22.22 -12.62
CA ARG A 510 -13.32 -21.91 -12.35
C ARG A 510 -12.76 -20.83 -13.28
N ASP A 511 -12.99 -20.98 -14.59
CA ASP A 511 -12.45 -20.07 -15.59
C ASP A 511 -13.03 -18.66 -15.45
N LEU A 512 -14.34 -18.58 -15.18
CA LEU A 512 -15.00 -17.29 -14.94
C LEU A 512 -14.48 -16.64 -13.65
N ALA A 513 -14.36 -17.40 -12.56
CA ALA A 513 -13.89 -16.86 -11.29
C ALA A 513 -12.44 -16.35 -11.38
N ASN A 514 -11.55 -17.09 -12.06
CA ASN A 514 -10.17 -16.67 -12.30
C ASN A 514 -10.10 -15.42 -13.20
N ALA A 515 -10.93 -15.35 -14.25
CA ALA A 515 -11.02 -14.17 -15.11
C ALA A 515 -11.50 -12.94 -14.34
N ILE A 516 -12.52 -13.11 -13.47
CA ILE A 516 -13.04 -12.02 -12.62
C ILE A 516 -12.00 -11.57 -11.61
N HIS A 517 -11.29 -12.48 -10.95
CA HIS A 517 -10.22 -12.12 -10.02
C HIS A 517 -9.12 -11.33 -10.72
N THR A 518 -8.63 -11.82 -11.87
CA THR A 518 -7.61 -11.12 -12.67
C THR A 518 -8.07 -9.72 -13.06
N TYR A 519 -9.31 -9.60 -13.52
CA TYR A 519 -9.93 -8.32 -13.85
C TYR A 519 -10.02 -7.38 -12.64
N ASP A 520 -10.40 -7.89 -11.45
CA ASP A 520 -10.53 -7.11 -10.22
C ASP A 520 -9.19 -6.53 -9.76
N ILE A 521 -8.12 -7.34 -9.79
CA ILE A 521 -6.76 -6.89 -9.50
C ILE A 521 -6.30 -5.81 -10.49
N LEU A 522 -6.55 -5.99 -11.80
CA LEU A 522 -6.24 -5.01 -12.83
C LEU A 522 -7.07 -3.72 -12.70
N ARG A 523 -8.34 -3.83 -12.28
CA ARG A 523 -9.22 -2.70 -11.98
C ARG A 523 -8.65 -1.87 -10.84
N LEU A 524 -8.21 -2.52 -9.76
CA LEU A 524 -7.61 -1.86 -8.60
C LEU A 524 -6.26 -1.19 -8.96
N HIS A 525 -5.39 -1.89 -9.70
CA HIS A 525 -4.15 -1.31 -10.22
C HIS A 525 -4.41 -0.06 -11.08
N THR A 526 -5.35 -0.14 -12.02
CA THR A 526 -5.69 1.00 -12.88
C THR A 526 -6.20 2.18 -12.07
N ALA A 527 -7.00 1.94 -11.01
CA ALA A 527 -7.46 2.99 -10.11
C ALA A 527 -6.29 3.65 -9.37
N GLN A 528 -5.39 2.85 -8.80
CA GLN A 528 -4.19 3.31 -8.11
C GLN A 528 -3.31 4.17 -9.04
N GLN A 529 -2.94 3.64 -10.20
CA GLN A 529 -2.08 4.30 -11.18
C GLN A 529 -2.72 5.60 -11.71
N THR A 530 -4.04 5.62 -11.95
CA THR A 530 -4.78 6.83 -12.35
C THR A 530 -4.66 7.93 -11.29
N GLU A 531 -4.74 7.60 -10.01
CA GLU A 531 -4.53 8.57 -8.92
C GLU A 531 -3.09 9.07 -8.85
N LEU A 532 -2.10 8.20 -9.06
CA LEU A 532 -0.70 8.61 -9.09
C LEU A 532 -0.39 9.57 -10.25
N VAL A 533 -0.94 9.31 -11.44
CA VAL A 533 -0.84 10.22 -12.60
C VAL A 533 -1.58 11.53 -12.33
N ARG A 534 -2.77 11.49 -11.73
CA ARG A 534 -3.50 12.70 -11.28
C ARG A 534 -2.67 13.53 -10.30
N LYS A 535 -1.98 12.89 -9.36
CA LYS A 535 -1.07 13.57 -8.42
C LYS A 535 0.10 14.22 -9.14
N LEU A 536 0.65 13.60 -10.18
CA LEU A 536 1.66 14.22 -11.04
C LEU A 536 1.09 15.43 -11.79
N ALA A 537 -0.10 15.33 -12.38
CA ALA A 537 -0.76 16.45 -13.05
C ALA A 537 -0.99 17.61 -12.08
N ARG A 538 -1.51 17.33 -10.89
CA ARG A 538 -1.70 18.31 -9.81
C ARG A 538 -0.39 18.99 -9.42
N ASN A 539 0.68 18.22 -9.19
CA ASN A 539 1.99 18.75 -8.82
C ASN A 539 2.53 19.68 -9.90
N MET A 540 2.38 19.32 -11.17
CA MET A 540 2.76 20.15 -12.30
C MET A 540 2.11 21.54 -12.24
N LEU A 541 0.80 21.61 -11.96
CA LEU A 541 0.04 22.87 -11.88
C LEU A 541 0.41 23.74 -10.69
N ILE A 542 0.65 23.14 -9.52
CA ILE A 542 0.88 23.89 -8.28
C ILE A 542 2.22 24.62 -8.30
N ASN A 543 3.21 24.11 -9.05
CA ASN A 543 4.53 24.74 -9.12
C ASN A 543 4.54 25.92 -10.10
N LYS A 544 4.91 27.09 -9.61
CA LYS A 544 4.87 28.35 -10.36
C LYS A 544 6.20 28.69 -11.05
N LEU A 545 7.26 27.91 -10.82
CA LEU A 545 8.65 28.35 -11.03
C LEU A 545 9.46 27.43 -11.95
N TRP A 546 8.79 26.68 -12.83
CA TRP A 546 9.40 25.69 -13.74
C TRP A 546 10.51 26.20 -14.67
N THR A 547 10.49 27.46 -15.10
CA THR A 547 11.58 28.04 -15.93
C THR A 547 12.23 29.28 -15.29
N GLY A 548 12.31 29.30 -13.95
CA GLY A 548 12.98 30.35 -13.18
C GLY A 548 12.06 31.42 -12.57
N ARG A 549 12.62 32.52 -12.07
CA ARG A 549 11.86 33.61 -11.41
C ARG A 549 10.92 34.33 -12.37
N ASP A 550 11.30 34.46 -13.64
CA ASP A 550 10.54 35.26 -14.59
C ASP A 550 9.56 34.49 -15.49
N ASN A 551 9.79 33.21 -15.73
CA ASN A 551 8.85 32.21 -16.24
C ASN A 551 7.78 32.62 -17.30
N PRO A 552 8.05 33.50 -18.31
CA PRO A 552 7.01 33.87 -19.27
C PRO A 552 6.67 32.72 -20.22
N ALA A 553 7.66 31.87 -20.56
CA ALA A 553 7.49 30.70 -21.43
C ALA A 553 6.52 29.67 -20.83
N TRP A 554 6.61 29.43 -19.51
CA TRP A 554 5.63 28.56 -18.84
C TRP A 554 4.22 29.10 -18.99
N PHE A 555 3.95 30.32 -18.52
CA PHE A 555 2.59 30.85 -18.51
C PHE A 555 1.99 31.06 -19.90
N ARG A 556 2.81 31.38 -20.91
CA ARG A 556 2.34 31.73 -22.25
C ARG A 556 2.23 30.54 -23.21
N SER A 557 3.13 29.56 -23.13
CA SER A 557 3.16 28.46 -24.10
C SER A 557 3.12 27.08 -23.46
N LEU A 558 3.99 26.78 -22.51
CA LEU A 558 4.11 25.41 -21.98
C LEU A 558 2.91 25.02 -21.09
N PHE A 559 2.40 25.96 -20.30
CA PHE A 559 1.30 25.72 -19.39
C PHE A 559 -0.04 25.50 -20.13
N PRO A 560 -0.45 26.34 -21.10
CA PRO A 560 -1.64 26.04 -21.90
C PRO A 560 -1.56 24.68 -22.60
N ARG A 561 -0.39 24.32 -23.16
CA ARG A 561 -0.16 23.01 -23.78
C ARG A 561 -0.33 21.87 -22.77
N ALA A 562 0.29 22.00 -21.60
CA ALA A 562 0.18 20.99 -20.55
C ALA A 562 -1.25 20.89 -19.97
N LEU A 563 -2.00 22.00 -19.89
CA LEU A 563 -3.41 21.98 -19.51
C LEU A 563 -4.27 21.24 -20.54
N GLU A 564 -4.02 21.46 -21.82
CA GLU A 564 -4.75 20.79 -22.90
C GLU A 564 -4.44 19.30 -22.93
N GLU A 565 -3.17 18.94 -22.85
CA GLU A 565 -2.68 17.56 -22.84
C GLU A 565 -3.20 16.76 -21.63
N TRP A 566 -3.18 17.34 -20.43
CA TRP A 566 -3.50 16.62 -19.18
C TRP A 566 -4.89 16.92 -18.63
N ARG A 567 -5.75 17.57 -19.41
CA ARG A 567 -7.06 18.08 -19.00
C ARG A 567 -7.90 17.06 -18.22
N ASP A 568 -7.95 15.82 -18.69
CA ASP A 568 -8.85 14.81 -18.11
C ASP A 568 -8.38 14.28 -16.75
N PHE A 569 -7.11 14.52 -16.40
CA PHE A 569 -6.56 14.23 -15.08
C PHE A 569 -6.75 15.38 -14.08
N LEU A 570 -7.31 16.52 -14.53
CA LEU A 570 -7.55 17.69 -13.70
C LEU A 570 -9.03 17.78 -13.31
N PRO A 571 -9.35 18.30 -12.11
CA PRO A 571 -10.72 18.63 -11.76
C PRO A 571 -11.21 19.78 -12.63
N GLU A 572 -12.52 19.91 -12.73
CA GLU A 572 -13.14 21.02 -13.44
C GLU A 572 -13.06 22.33 -12.64
N ASP A 573 -13.06 22.24 -11.31
CA ASP A 573 -12.95 23.38 -10.40
C ASP A 573 -11.57 23.41 -9.71
N PHE A 574 -10.76 24.40 -10.09
CA PHE A 574 -9.48 24.70 -9.44
C PHE A 574 -9.01 26.13 -9.72
N HIS A 575 -8.09 26.59 -8.86
CA HIS A 575 -7.48 27.90 -8.97
C HIS A 575 -6.03 27.81 -9.44
N LEU A 576 -5.67 28.71 -10.34
CA LEU A 576 -4.30 28.90 -10.80
C LEU A 576 -3.84 30.32 -10.47
N ASN A 577 -2.67 30.44 -9.88
CA ASN A 577 -2.04 31.75 -9.70
C ASN A 577 -1.14 32.05 -10.89
N THR A 578 -1.49 33.08 -11.66
CA THR A 578 -0.66 33.63 -12.74
C THR A 578 0.01 34.92 -12.27
N ARG A 579 0.92 35.47 -13.09
CA ARG A 579 1.51 36.80 -12.85
C ARG A 579 0.45 37.92 -12.79
N GLY A 580 -0.61 37.81 -13.58
CA GLY A 580 -1.67 38.81 -13.70
C GLY A 580 -2.79 38.68 -12.68
N GLY A 581 -2.77 37.65 -11.82
CA GLY A 581 -3.82 37.37 -10.86
C GLY A 581 -4.19 35.89 -10.79
N ILE A 582 -5.32 35.60 -10.16
CA ILE A 582 -5.82 34.23 -9.98
C ILE A 582 -6.82 33.92 -11.09
N VAL A 583 -6.57 32.86 -11.85
CA VAL A 583 -7.52 32.28 -12.80
C VAL A 583 -8.28 31.20 -12.06
N HIS A 584 -9.61 31.28 -12.08
CA HIS A 584 -10.49 30.29 -11.48
C HIS A 584 -11.23 29.55 -12.58
N PHE A 585 -11.03 28.24 -12.64
CA PHE A 585 -11.85 27.33 -13.44
C PHE A 585 -13.01 26.89 -12.59
N ASN A 586 -14.25 27.05 -13.07
CA ASN A 586 -15.46 26.66 -12.35
C ASN A 586 -15.99 25.34 -12.93
N GLY A 587 -16.35 24.41 -12.04
CA GLY A 587 -16.91 23.13 -12.44
C GLY A 587 -17.48 22.32 -11.28
N LYS A 588 -17.97 21.12 -11.56
CA LYS A 588 -18.65 20.28 -10.57
C LYS A 588 -17.68 19.47 -9.72
N VAL A 589 -16.56 19.08 -10.31
CA VAL A 589 -15.56 18.21 -9.67
C VAL A 589 -14.41 19.06 -9.14
N ARG A 590 -14.05 18.84 -7.88
CA ARG A 590 -12.91 19.49 -7.18
C ARG A 590 -11.85 18.46 -6.81
N TRP A 591 -10.69 18.92 -6.40
CA TRP A 591 -9.69 18.05 -5.77
C TRP A 591 -10.28 17.36 -4.53
N GLY A 592 -10.18 16.03 -4.48
CA GLY A 592 -10.71 15.22 -3.38
C GLY A 592 -12.21 14.89 -3.47
N SER A 593 -12.90 15.33 -4.53
CA SER A 593 -14.27 14.86 -4.81
C SER A 593 -14.29 13.35 -5.04
N ARG A 594 -15.39 12.69 -4.62
CA ARG A 594 -15.62 11.25 -4.84
C ARG A 594 -15.64 10.89 -6.32
N ASN A 595 -16.29 11.74 -7.13
CA ASN A 595 -16.31 11.58 -8.58
C ASN A 595 -15.02 12.13 -9.19
N ARG A 596 -14.29 11.27 -9.90
CA ARG A 596 -12.95 11.56 -10.45
C ARG A 596 -12.97 12.51 -11.65
N TYR A 597 -14.10 12.54 -12.37
CA TYR A 597 -14.39 13.37 -13.54
C TYR A 597 -15.91 13.42 -13.73
N SER A 598 -16.41 14.43 -14.44
CA SER A 598 -17.85 14.65 -14.67
C SER A 598 -18.46 13.74 -15.75
N GLY A 599 -17.63 13.01 -16.49
CA GLY A 599 -18.02 12.21 -17.64
C GLY A 599 -18.11 10.70 -17.37
N LYS A 600 -18.57 9.96 -18.38
CA LYS A 600 -18.57 8.48 -18.40
C LYS A 600 -17.29 7.87 -18.95
N ARG A 601 -16.36 8.70 -19.43
CA ARG A 601 -15.15 8.26 -20.13
C ARG A 601 -13.96 8.27 -19.18
N ILE A 602 -13.04 7.33 -19.38
CA ILE A 602 -11.79 7.28 -18.64
C ILE A 602 -10.90 8.50 -18.95
N PRO A 603 -10.03 8.93 -18.04
CA PRO A 603 -9.18 10.09 -18.27
C PRO A 603 -7.98 9.69 -19.14
N ILE A 604 -7.72 10.45 -20.20
CA ILE A 604 -6.66 10.18 -21.18
C ILE A 604 -5.70 11.37 -21.28
N ARG A 605 -4.49 11.09 -21.79
CA ARG A 605 -3.57 12.13 -22.25
C ARG A 605 -4.02 12.55 -23.64
N ARG A 606 -4.43 13.80 -23.79
CA ARG A 606 -5.05 14.27 -25.04
C ARG A 606 -4.02 14.50 -26.15
N PRO A 607 -4.37 14.17 -27.40
CA PRO A 607 -3.60 14.59 -28.56
C PRO A 607 -3.65 16.11 -28.66
N THR A 608 -2.51 16.73 -28.94
CA THR A 608 -2.36 18.17 -29.14
C THR A 608 -1.52 18.41 -30.40
N PRO A 609 -1.61 19.57 -31.05
CA PRO A 609 -0.76 19.89 -32.21
C PRO A 609 0.75 19.90 -31.94
N TYR A 610 1.16 19.69 -30.69
CA TYR A 610 2.53 19.85 -30.20
C TYR A 610 3.09 18.58 -29.55
N ASN A 611 2.33 17.47 -29.54
CA ASN A 611 2.80 16.19 -29.03
C ASN A 611 2.59 15.09 -30.08
N ASP A 612 3.39 14.04 -29.98
CA ASP A 612 3.35 12.89 -30.89
C ASP A 612 2.25 11.87 -30.48
N VAL A 613 1.22 12.34 -29.77
CA VAL A 613 0.13 11.49 -29.31
C VAL A 613 -0.93 11.46 -30.40
N GLU A 614 -1.12 10.30 -31.00
CA GLU A 614 -2.23 10.07 -31.93
C GLU A 614 -3.54 9.86 -31.14
N PRO A 615 -4.70 10.32 -31.66
CA PRO A 615 -6.00 9.95 -31.11
C PRO A 615 -6.14 8.43 -31.14
N GLY A 616 -6.02 7.79 -29.98
CA GLY A 616 -6.07 6.35 -29.85
C GLY A 616 -7.49 5.83 -29.65
N ASP A 617 -7.63 4.50 -29.62
CA ASP A 617 -8.91 3.84 -29.33
C ASP A 617 -9.50 4.29 -27.96
N GLU A 618 -8.66 4.72 -27.02
CA GLU A 618 -9.03 5.16 -25.66
C GLU A 618 -10.05 6.31 -25.62
N ASP A 619 -10.13 7.14 -26.67
CA ASP A 619 -11.01 8.32 -26.73
C ASP A 619 -12.49 7.98 -26.48
N ASN A 620 -12.91 6.76 -26.78
CA ASN A 620 -14.28 6.27 -26.62
C ASN A 620 -14.47 5.28 -25.46
N TYR A 621 -13.46 5.04 -24.63
CA TYR A 621 -13.55 4.06 -23.55
C TYR A 621 -14.45 4.55 -22.43
N LEU A 622 -15.55 3.82 -22.22
CA LEU A 622 -16.41 3.96 -21.06
C LEU A 622 -15.72 3.41 -19.83
N ASP A 623 -15.84 4.15 -18.72
CA ASP A 623 -15.49 3.65 -17.40
C ASP A 623 -16.30 2.38 -17.10
N ASP A 624 -15.62 1.39 -16.54
CA ASP A 624 -16.18 0.07 -16.27
C ASP A 624 -17.39 0.10 -15.35
N GLU A 625 -17.49 1.07 -14.45
CA GLU A 625 -18.66 1.21 -13.58
C GLU A 625 -19.93 1.37 -14.43
N PHE A 626 -19.89 2.24 -15.45
CA PHE A 626 -21.01 2.42 -16.37
C PHE A 626 -21.20 1.22 -17.30
N PHE A 627 -20.11 0.52 -17.67
CA PHE A 627 -20.19 -0.67 -18.50
C PHE A 627 -20.93 -1.82 -17.78
N TRP A 628 -20.53 -2.13 -16.54
CA TRP A 628 -21.16 -3.19 -15.74
C TRP A 628 -22.58 -2.83 -15.33
N GLU A 629 -22.83 -1.56 -15.02
CA GLU A 629 -24.18 -1.06 -14.77
C GLU A 629 -25.10 -1.24 -15.98
N ALA A 630 -24.63 -0.90 -17.19
CA ALA A 630 -25.38 -1.15 -18.41
C ALA A 630 -25.63 -2.66 -18.62
N LEU A 631 -24.66 -3.51 -18.30
CA LEU A 631 -24.78 -4.96 -18.45
C LEU A 631 -25.82 -5.57 -17.50
N LEU A 632 -25.88 -5.10 -16.25
CA LEU A 632 -26.90 -5.50 -15.27
C LEU A 632 -28.30 -5.07 -15.71
N ARG A 633 -28.46 -3.83 -16.17
CA ARG A 633 -29.75 -3.33 -16.69
C ARG A 633 -30.25 -4.15 -17.88
N LEU A 634 -29.34 -4.65 -18.71
CA LEU A 634 -29.65 -5.48 -19.87
C LEU A 634 -29.76 -6.99 -19.55
N GLY A 635 -29.64 -7.40 -18.28
CA GLY A 635 -29.59 -8.81 -17.88
C GLY A 635 -30.26 -9.08 -16.55
N PRO A 636 -31.60 -9.09 -16.47
CA PRO A 636 -32.33 -9.33 -15.22
C PRO A 636 -32.07 -10.73 -14.62
N ASP A 637 -31.63 -11.70 -15.42
CA ASP A 637 -31.32 -13.06 -14.97
C ASP A 637 -29.94 -13.20 -14.29
N ILE A 638 -29.14 -12.13 -14.23
CA ILE A 638 -27.85 -12.14 -13.55
C ILE A 638 -28.11 -11.95 -12.06
N GLU A 639 -27.73 -12.95 -11.25
CA GLU A 639 -27.71 -12.82 -9.80
C GLU A 639 -26.38 -12.23 -9.34
N PRO A 640 -26.33 -10.91 -9.02
CA PRO A 640 -25.07 -10.22 -8.76
C PRO A 640 -24.44 -10.61 -7.43
N THR A 641 -25.20 -11.25 -6.54
CA THR A 641 -24.79 -11.73 -5.21
C THR A 641 -24.12 -13.10 -5.24
N SER A 642 -24.12 -13.79 -6.38
CA SER A 642 -23.44 -15.09 -6.51
C SER A 642 -21.93 -15.00 -6.24
N ALA A 643 -21.34 -16.05 -5.67
CA ALA A 643 -19.95 -16.07 -5.20
C ALA A 643 -18.93 -15.51 -6.21
N SER A 644 -19.04 -15.91 -7.49
CA SER A 644 -18.13 -15.45 -8.54
C SER A 644 -18.42 -14.03 -9.02
N LEU A 645 -19.67 -13.56 -8.96
CA LEU A 645 -20.08 -12.27 -9.52
C LEU A 645 -20.09 -11.13 -8.49
N LYS A 646 -20.07 -11.46 -7.19
CA LYS A 646 -20.03 -10.46 -6.10
C LYS A 646 -18.89 -9.46 -6.29
N ARG A 647 -17.66 -9.92 -6.53
CA ARG A 647 -16.48 -9.06 -6.78
C ARG A 647 -16.68 -8.07 -7.94
N LEU A 648 -17.43 -8.49 -8.96
CA LEU A 648 -17.68 -7.71 -10.15
C LEU A 648 -18.68 -6.59 -9.89
N PHE A 649 -19.81 -6.92 -9.27
CA PHE A 649 -20.97 -6.03 -9.16
C PHE A 649 -21.12 -5.33 -7.81
N GLU A 650 -20.44 -5.76 -6.76
CA GLU A 650 -20.47 -5.12 -5.43
C GLU A 650 -20.22 -3.60 -5.51
N PRO A 651 -19.21 -3.09 -6.24
CA PRO A 651 -19.02 -1.64 -6.38
C PRO A 651 -20.17 -0.92 -7.09
N VAL A 652 -20.86 -1.59 -8.01
CA VAL A 652 -22.01 -1.02 -8.73
C VAL A 652 -23.22 -0.98 -7.81
N LEU A 653 -23.43 -2.02 -7.00
CA LEU A 653 -24.55 -2.12 -6.06
C LEU A 653 -24.41 -1.16 -4.87
N GLU A 654 -23.20 -0.97 -4.34
CA GLU A 654 -22.94 -0.04 -3.24
C GLU A 654 -23.35 1.41 -3.56
N LYS A 655 -23.26 1.82 -4.82
CA LYS A 655 -23.69 3.15 -5.27
C LYS A 655 -25.20 3.38 -5.13
N TYR A 656 -25.98 2.30 -5.17
CA TYR A 656 -27.44 2.33 -5.08
C TYR A 656 -27.96 2.02 -3.68
N ARG A 657 -27.08 1.69 -2.73
CA ARG A 657 -27.48 1.56 -1.32
C ARG A 657 -27.85 2.97 -0.83
N PRO A 658 -29.10 3.21 -0.38
CA PRO A 658 -29.50 4.53 0.07
C PRO A 658 -28.62 4.94 1.25
N ALA A 659 -28.15 6.20 1.24
CA ALA A 659 -27.37 6.78 2.32
C ALA A 659 -28.28 7.05 3.54
N GLU A 660 -28.78 5.99 4.17
CA GLU A 660 -29.62 6.13 5.38
C GLU A 660 -28.79 6.47 6.63
N ASP A 661 -27.47 6.28 6.60
CA ASP A 661 -26.58 6.49 7.76
C ASP A 661 -25.95 7.89 7.89
N GLU A 662 -26.12 8.81 6.93
CA GLU A 662 -25.60 10.18 7.08
C GLU A 662 -26.54 11.11 7.88
N SER A 663 -27.80 10.73 8.09
CA SER A 663 -28.77 11.55 8.85
C SER A 663 -28.62 11.43 10.37
N THR A 664 -28.07 10.32 10.87
CA THR A 664 -27.83 10.07 12.31
C THR A 664 -26.53 10.68 12.82
N MET A 665 -25.60 11.06 11.93
CA MET A 665 -24.34 11.72 12.29
C MET A 665 -24.47 13.25 12.44
N LEU A 666 -25.57 13.86 11.97
CA LEU A 666 -25.79 15.31 12.05
C LEU A 666 -26.72 15.75 13.20
N SER A 667 -27.30 14.82 13.96
CA SER A 667 -28.13 15.12 15.14
C SER A 667 -27.41 14.96 16.48
N SER A 668 -26.10 14.63 16.46
CA SER A 668 -25.27 14.53 17.67
C SER A 668 -23.93 15.26 17.51
N ASN A 669 -24.03 16.58 17.33
CA ASN A 669 -22.95 17.55 17.59
C ASN A 669 -23.45 18.63 18.53
#